data_AF-A0A0N0VFC3-F1
#
_entry.id   AF-A0A0N0VFC3-F1
#
_cell.length_a   1.000
_cell.length_b   1.000
_cell.length_c   1.000
_cell.angle_alpha   90.00
_cell.angle_beta   90.00
_cell.angle_gamma   90.00
#
_symmetry.space_group_name_H-M   'P 1'
#
loop_
_entity.id
_entity.type
_entity.pdbx_description
1 polymer ?
#
loop_
_entity_poly.entity_id
_entity_poly.type
_entity_poly.pdbx_seq_one_letter_code
_entity_poly.pdbx_strand_id
1 'polypeptide(L)'
;MMFRLSGALRRRIGYVTDVEGDFSYFQRYVCISRVVKWEEVSSPTRADTPLNGNSSCGTQRADSSGSVAARWAPLQSPHVPRHASTLAPSAPASPSSSSQPSPEGGVATPSPTPACAADAPDDRCDPTYSHLIDVSRYRLTFQDRNSHFVFGGDAFDHGADLTLGHVLLDFKRRYPARVHLLLGNRDLNKMVMYPRMALGVAGMEANAAERSCFALPSLSKTAKTAAGMTEQLRYRDYLRLRRRAGGAATGPSDASAGEKLVADPVSFLQWTLKHKLGCSNAYAHRRRELEELRRLRDATGASGPRDTPVEVTDSEVAESFFTAAQPGGVYYEYIRLGVLTVVLDGILFVHGGVNGQNAGFVPSLAATTYATQLRAGEWWLPEVQPQPVAAAVAAKEGKEEEDATKRSSSLSSSSSSSSSSSSSLLCLTSPIPTAKRRSALEWLAALSSFKDAAFWEWIHGTGLCGEALRTYVYPRVVAPHSIAVGTVMQRDGPHHICLPVAAYLVESGIHTVCAGHQPVGDTPAVVRQPGGLTIVDADTSYCGRGNDFCTRYNKRGAAVVELIFDSGADDENNDNGDDEVPAWTQTAERVEHHKQAAPASAASTLIAHGFRADGTPYEFDLYADLRVGRHVGDGWWVRLPPSAASWPHAGQYELRRTRDCFRHEETRWATAAEVDALLRQAAASGQAMVEGEMAPRYTTAELAEVRVHRLKTKVMRAV
;
A
#
# COMPACT_ATOMS: atom_id res chain seq x y z
N MET A 1 -29.66 -18.16 22.16
CA MET A 1 -30.19 -18.91 20.99
C MET A 1 -29.05 -19.01 19.99
N MET A 2 -28.40 -20.18 19.95
CA MET A 2 -27.11 -20.41 19.29
C MET A 2 -27.39 -21.02 17.91
N PHE A 3 -27.30 -20.22 16.84
CA PHE A 3 -27.37 -20.76 15.49
C PHE A 3 -26.01 -21.37 15.13
N ARG A 4 -25.95 -22.71 15.10
CA ARG A 4 -24.87 -23.43 14.40
C ARG A 4 -25.03 -23.17 12.91
N LEU A 5 -24.10 -22.47 12.29
CA LEU A 5 -23.90 -22.54 10.84
C LEU A 5 -23.06 -23.80 10.57
N SER A 6 -23.72 -24.82 10.04
CA SER A 6 -23.13 -26.04 9.50
C SER A 6 -22.42 -25.75 8.17
N GLY A 7 -21.19 -26.23 8.02
CA GLY A 7 -20.39 -26.19 6.78
C GLY A 7 -19.35 -25.07 6.75
N ALA A 8 -18.09 -25.39 7.03
CA ALA A 8 -16.97 -24.48 6.73
C ALA A 8 -16.80 -24.40 5.21
N LEU A 9 -17.47 -23.45 4.59
CA LEU A 9 -17.35 -23.19 3.16
C LEU A 9 -15.92 -22.77 2.84
N ARG A 10 -15.34 -23.38 1.80
CA ARG A 10 -14.08 -22.96 1.15
C ARG A 10 -14.01 -21.43 1.04
N ARG A 11 -13.05 -20.80 1.72
CA ARG A 11 -12.84 -19.35 1.74
C ARG A 11 -11.69 -18.98 0.82
N ARG A 12 -11.91 -17.96 -0.01
CA ARG A 12 -10.91 -17.39 -0.89
C ARG A 12 -10.55 -15.98 -0.43
N ILE A 13 -9.28 -15.60 -0.48
CA ILE A 13 -8.83 -14.25 -0.14
C ILE A 13 -8.08 -13.68 -1.35
N GLY A 14 -8.58 -12.59 -1.92
CA GLY A 14 -7.88 -11.82 -2.94
C GLY A 14 -7.09 -10.68 -2.32
N TYR A 15 -5.84 -10.48 -2.76
CA TYR A 15 -4.98 -9.41 -2.29
C TYR A 15 -4.35 -8.60 -3.43
N VAL A 16 -4.37 -7.28 -3.28
CA VAL A 16 -3.74 -6.25 -4.13
C VAL A 16 -3.28 -5.09 -3.26
N THR A 17 -2.20 -4.42 -3.61
CA THR A 17 -1.60 -3.34 -2.79
C THR A 17 -1.05 -2.22 -3.67
N ASP A 18 -0.76 -1.07 -3.07
CA ASP A 18 0.04 0.02 -3.66
C ASP A 18 -0.49 0.52 -5.01
N VAL A 19 -1.82 0.50 -5.20
CA VAL A 19 -2.44 1.01 -6.43
C VAL A 19 -2.21 2.51 -6.55
N GLU A 20 -2.07 3.21 -5.43
CA GLU A 20 -1.80 4.64 -5.30
C GLU A 20 -2.76 5.53 -6.10
N GLY A 21 -3.97 5.07 -6.42
CA GLY A 21 -4.96 5.81 -7.23
C GLY A 21 -4.81 5.62 -8.75
N ASP A 22 -3.90 4.75 -9.21
CA ASP A 22 -3.87 4.26 -10.60
C ASP A 22 -5.11 3.38 -10.86
N PHE A 23 -6.21 4.05 -11.22
CA PHE A 23 -7.49 3.40 -11.45
C PHE A 23 -7.45 2.45 -12.65
N SER A 24 -6.62 2.75 -13.66
CA SER A 24 -6.40 1.86 -14.81
C SER A 24 -5.74 0.55 -14.38
N TYR A 25 -4.73 0.61 -13.49
CA TYR A 25 -4.18 -0.60 -12.87
C TYR A 25 -5.25 -1.37 -12.11
N PHE A 26 -6.07 -0.69 -11.30
CA PHE A 26 -7.14 -1.35 -10.55
C PHE A 26 -8.18 -2.01 -11.46
N GLN A 27 -8.51 -1.40 -12.60
CA GLN A 27 -9.39 -2.02 -13.60
C GLN A 27 -8.77 -3.28 -14.18
N ARG A 28 -7.48 -3.27 -14.54
CA ARG A 28 -6.77 -4.48 -14.98
C ARG A 28 -6.79 -5.57 -13.91
N TYR A 29 -6.60 -5.20 -12.65
CA TYR A 29 -6.70 -6.13 -11.52
C TYR A 29 -8.10 -6.76 -11.44
N VAL A 30 -9.17 -5.95 -11.48
CA VAL A 30 -10.55 -6.47 -11.42
C VAL A 30 -10.87 -7.37 -12.62
N CYS A 31 -10.31 -7.10 -13.80
CA CYS A 31 -10.49 -7.94 -14.99
C CYS A 31 -9.86 -9.33 -14.86
N ILE A 32 -8.73 -9.45 -14.16
CA ILE A 32 -8.07 -10.74 -13.96
C ILE A 32 -8.52 -11.43 -12.67
N SER A 33 -9.16 -10.70 -11.77
CA SER A 33 -9.47 -11.19 -10.43
C SER A 33 -10.36 -12.43 -10.48
N ARG A 34 -10.12 -13.38 -9.58
CA ARG A 34 -11.05 -14.51 -9.30
C ARG A 34 -11.93 -14.28 -8.07
N VAL A 35 -11.87 -13.08 -7.49
CA VAL A 35 -12.47 -12.71 -6.20
C VAL A 35 -13.46 -11.57 -6.37
N VAL A 36 -13.10 -10.54 -7.14
CA VAL A 36 -13.92 -9.35 -7.36
C VAL A 36 -14.27 -9.19 -8.84
N LYS A 37 -15.37 -8.50 -9.11
CA LYS A 37 -15.80 -8.10 -10.46
C LYS A 37 -16.60 -6.80 -10.41
N TRP A 38 -16.74 -6.14 -11.56
CA TRP A 38 -17.73 -5.07 -11.72
C TRP A 38 -19.13 -5.67 -11.88
N GLU A 39 -20.11 -5.09 -11.20
CA GLU A 39 -21.53 -5.40 -11.33
C GLU A 39 -22.28 -4.12 -11.73
N GLU A 40 -23.12 -4.23 -12.75
CA GLU A 40 -24.03 -3.16 -13.13
C GLU A 40 -25.16 -3.02 -12.10
N VAL A 41 -25.39 -1.80 -11.66
CA VAL A 41 -26.45 -1.42 -10.75
C VAL A 41 -27.71 -1.27 -11.59
N SER A 42 -28.58 -2.28 -11.58
CA SER A 42 -29.87 -2.19 -12.24
C SER A 42 -30.68 -1.00 -11.70
N SER A 43 -31.07 -0.09 -12.58
CA SER A 43 -32.06 0.94 -12.27
C SER A 43 -33.35 0.25 -11.82
N PRO A 44 -34.05 0.73 -10.77
CA PRO A 44 -35.30 0.12 -10.33
C PRO A 44 -36.26 0.09 -11.51
N THR A 45 -36.62 -1.12 -11.94
CA THR A 45 -37.54 -1.36 -13.04
C THR A 45 -38.86 -0.68 -12.68
N ARG A 46 -39.29 0.25 -13.53
CA ARG A 46 -40.61 0.88 -13.46
C ARG A 46 -41.64 -0.15 -13.92
N ALA A 47 -41.95 -1.12 -13.06
CA ALA A 47 -42.99 -2.12 -13.31
C ALA A 47 -43.59 -2.53 -11.97
N ASP A 48 -44.67 -1.86 -11.60
CA ASP A 48 -45.83 -2.46 -10.96
C ASP A 48 -47.03 -1.56 -11.28
N THR A 49 -47.69 -1.89 -12.39
CA THR A 49 -49.04 -1.44 -12.68
C THR A 49 -49.95 -2.04 -11.60
N PRO A 50 -50.72 -1.25 -10.82
CA PRO A 50 -51.60 -1.83 -9.82
C PRO A 50 -52.76 -2.54 -10.52
N LEU A 51 -52.86 -3.84 -10.32
CA LEU A 51 -54.08 -4.58 -10.62
C LEU A 51 -55.18 -4.08 -9.68
N ASN A 52 -56.24 -3.60 -10.32
CA ASN A 52 -57.52 -3.23 -9.72
C ASN A 52 -58.08 -4.37 -8.84
N GLY A 53 -58.45 -4.02 -7.61
CA GLY A 53 -59.14 -4.91 -6.69
C GLY A 53 -59.80 -4.11 -5.58
N ASN A 54 -60.93 -3.46 -5.90
CA ASN A 54 -61.81 -2.82 -4.93
C ASN A 54 -62.22 -3.80 -3.82
N SER A 55 -61.90 -3.50 -2.57
CA SER A 55 -62.83 -3.70 -1.46
C SER A 55 -62.50 -2.77 -0.29
N SER A 56 -63.54 -2.40 0.44
CA SER A 56 -63.80 -1.09 1.03
C SER A 56 -63.34 -0.88 2.48
N CYS A 57 -62.86 0.35 2.73
CA CYS A 57 -63.18 1.28 3.84
C CYS A 57 -63.16 0.80 5.31
N GLY A 58 -62.23 1.40 6.08
CA GLY A 58 -62.27 1.50 7.55
C GLY A 58 -61.04 2.24 8.08
N THR A 59 -61.23 3.48 8.53
CA THR A 59 -60.24 4.55 8.71
C THR A 59 -59.55 4.57 10.10
N GLN A 60 -58.31 5.11 10.12
CA GLN A 60 -57.52 5.68 11.25
C GLN A 60 -56.77 4.70 12.18
N ARG A 61 -55.51 4.89 12.62
CA ARG A 61 -54.45 5.92 12.46
C ARG A 61 -53.13 5.29 12.98
N ALA A 62 -52.00 5.46 12.30
CA ALA A 62 -50.65 5.48 12.89
C ALA A 62 -49.64 5.99 11.84
N ASP A 63 -49.08 7.17 12.08
CA ASP A 63 -48.07 7.82 11.25
C ASP A 63 -46.69 7.18 11.45
N SER A 64 -46.14 6.60 10.37
CA SER A 64 -44.70 6.37 10.22
C SER A 64 -44.36 6.35 8.73
N SER A 65 -44.16 7.52 8.14
CA SER A 65 -43.62 7.65 6.78
C SER A 65 -42.10 7.81 6.83
N GLY A 66 -41.43 6.72 6.44
CA GLY A 66 -40.04 6.76 6.01
C GLY A 66 -39.91 7.52 4.69
N SER A 67 -38.91 8.39 4.62
CA SER A 67 -38.47 9.05 3.39
C SER A 67 -37.10 8.48 3.00
N VAL A 68 -37.09 7.68 1.93
CA VAL A 68 -35.90 7.29 1.17
C VAL A 68 -35.47 8.50 0.35
N ALA A 69 -34.83 9.46 1.01
CA ALA A 69 -34.21 10.64 0.41
C ALA A 69 -32.82 10.86 1.04
N ALA A 70 -31.93 9.90 0.83
CA ALA A 70 -30.50 10.03 1.11
C ALA A 70 -29.70 9.25 0.07
N ARG A 71 -29.92 9.58 -1.21
CA ARG A 71 -29.07 9.13 -2.32
C ARG A 71 -28.45 10.38 -2.93
N TRP A 72 -27.17 10.59 -2.62
CA TRP A 72 -26.27 11.54 -3.29
C TRP A 72 -26.76 12.99 -3.32
N ALA A 73 -26.61 13.70 -2.21
CA ALA A 73 -26.48 15.15 -2.25
C ALA A 73 -25.00 15.50 -2.53
N PRO A 74 -24.68 16.45 -3.44
CA PRO A 74 -23.35 17.04 -3.46
C PRO A 74 -23.08 17.64 -2.08
N LEU A 75 -21.85 17.47 -1.58
CA LEU A 75 -21.38 18.04 -0.32
C LEU A 75 -21.69 19.54 -0.31
N GLN A 76 -22.74 19.93 0.42
CA GLN A 76 -22.99 21.33 0.71
C GLN A 76 -21.93 21.76 1.73
N SER A 77 -21.18 22.81 1.42
CA SER A 77 -20.25 23.44 2.34
C SER A 77 -20.97 23.76 3.66
N PRO A 78 -20.43 23.42 4.84
CA PRO A 78 -21.02 23.86 6.09
C PRO A 78 -20.97 25.40 6.14
N HIS A 79 -22.12 25.99 6.49
CA HIS A 79 -22.32 27.42 6.69
C HIS A 79 -21.26 27.98 7.66
N VAL A 80 -20.38 28.85 7.17
CA VAL A 80 -19.56 29.73 7.99
C VAL A 80 -20.42 30.96 8.35
N PRO A 81 -20.58 31.35 9.63
CA PRO A 81 -21.22 32.63 9.97
C PRO A 81 -20.33 33.77 9.47
N ARG A 82 -20.75 34.46 8.39
CA ARG A 82 -20.10 35.69 7.92
C ARG A 82 -20.67 36.88 8.70
N HIS A 83 -19.81 37.56 9.46
CA HIS A 83 -20.11 38.91 9.95
C HIS A 83 -20.17 39.89 8.76
N ALA A 84 -21.22 40.71 8.74
CA ALA A 84 -21.50 41.70 7.71
C ALA A 84 -20.52 42.88 7.75
N SER A 85 -20.13 43.37 6.56
CA SER A 85 -19.88 44.80 6.35
C SER A 85 -20.07 45.17 4.87
N THR A 86 -20.41 46.43 4.68
CA THR A 86 -21.33 47.01 3.68
C THR A 86 -20.63 47.76 2.54
N LEU A 87 -21.36 47.89 1.43
CA LEU A 87 -21.38 48.98 0.43
C LEU A 87 -20.54 48.87 -0.87
N ALA A 88 -21.16 49.42 -1.92
CA ALA A 88 -21.07 49.16 -3.37
C ALA A 88 -20.52 50.39 -4.15
N PRO A 89 -20.86 50.67 -5.43
CA PRO A 89 -20.79 49.91 -6.71
C PRO A 89 -20.09 50.72 -7.85
N SER A 90 -19.87 50.11 -9.04
CA SER A 90 -20.33 50.59 -10.38
C SER A 90 -19.51 50.05 -11.58
N ALA A 91 -20.22 49.85 -12.71
CA ALA A 91 -19.84 49.22 -14.01
C ALA A 91 -19.41 50.28 -15.08
N PRO A 92 -19.45 50.10 -16.43
CA PRO A 92 -19.58 48.91 -17.32
C PRO A 92 -18.72 48.92 -18.64
N ALA A 93 -18.87 47.83 -19.42
CA ALA A 93 -18.98 47.74 -20.91
C ALA A 93 -17.75 47.76 -21.88
N SER A 94 -17.84 46.83 -22.86
CA SER A 94 -17.02 46.52 -24.05
C SER A 94 -17.20 47.57 -25.20
N PRO A 95 -16.58 47.49 -26.43
CA PRO A 95 -16.67 46.36 -27.39
C PRO A 95 -15.46 46.10 -28.34
N SER A 96 -15.67 45.09 -29.20
CA SER A 96 -14.90 44.46 -30.29
C SER A 96 -14.45 45.32 -31.49
N SER A 97 -13.39 44.90 -32.21
CA SER A 97 -13.39 44.76 -33.70
C SER A 97 -12.14 44.09 -34.30
N SER A 98 -12.39 43.38 -35.40
CA SER A 98 -11.57 42.65 -36.38
C SER A 98 -10.39 43.37 -37.06
N SER A 99 -9.39 42.62 -37.57
CA SER A 99 -9.12 42.38 -39.02
C SER A 99 -7.66 41.99 -39.33
N GLN A 100 -7.50 40.93 -40.15
CA GLN A 100 -6.32 40.49 -40.92
C GLN A 100 -5.89 41.55 -41.98
N PRO A 101 -4.67 41.51 -42.62
CA PRO A 101 -4.20 40.41 -43.50
C PRO A 101 -2.67 40.13 -43.59
N SER A 102 -2.32 39.02 -44.26
CA SER A 102 -0.97 38.62 -44.74
C SER A 102 -0.63 39.26 -46.10
N PRO A 103 0.65 39.20 -46.56
CA PRO A 103 0.96 38.26 -47.66
C PRO A 103 2.39 37.64 -47.68
N GLU A 104 2.43 36.43 -48.26
CA GLU A 104 3.35 35.82 -49.24
C GLU A 104 4.90 35.93 -49.21
N GLY A 105 5.56 34.79 -49.49
CA GLY A 105 6.91 34.70 -50.07
C GLY A 105 7.61 33.36 -49.83
N GLY A 106 7.49 32.40 -50.75
CA GLY A 106 8.14 31.08 -50.68
C GLY A 106 9.36 30.93 -51.61
N VAL A 107 10.24 29.96 -51.30
CA VAL A 107 11.22 29.35 -52.23
C VAL A 107 11.51 27.90 -51.79
N ALA A 108 11.38 26.94 -52.73
CA ALA A 108 11.79 25.52 -52.66
C ALA A 108 13.29 25.38 -53.04
N THR A 109 14.13 24.41 -52.67
CA THR A 109 14.21 22.92 -52.75
C THR A 109 15.63 22.54 -52.20
N PRO A 110 16.18 21.28 -52.15
CA PRO A 110 15.63 19.93 -52.33
C PRO A 110 16.03 18.92 -51.21
N SER A 111 15.43 17.72 -51.29
CA SER A 111 15.64 16.54 -50.45
C SER A 111 17.04 15.90 -50.56
N PRO A 112 17.50 15.20 -49.50
CA PRO A 112 17.97 13.81 -49.68
C PRO A 112 17.43 12.85 -48.60
N THR A 113 16.98 11.68 -49.03
CA THR A 113 16.69 10.47 -48.23
C THR A 113 17.98 9.68 -47.89
N PRO A 114 17.97 8.72 -46.95
CA PRO A 114 17.64 8.83 -45.53
C PRO A 114 18.83 8.35 -44.66
N ALA A 115 19.17 9.08 -43.59
CA ALA A 115 20.08 8.59 -42.57
C ALA A 115 19.30 8.19 -41.32
N CYS A 116 19.58 6.99 -40.82
CA CYS A 116 19.00 6.37 -39.63
C CYS A 116 18.92 7.36 -38.46
N ALA A 117 17.71 7.67 -37.99
CA ALA A 117 17.48 8.52 -36.84
C ALA A 117 16.40 7.91 -35.94
N ALA A 118 16.85 7.46 -34.76
CA ALA A 118 16.16 7.34 -33.49
C ALA A 118 14.66 7.01 -33.51
N ASP A 119 14.36 5.76 -33.19
CA ASP A 119 13.02 5.30 -32.84
C ASP A 119 12.36 6.23 -31.82
N ALA A 120 11.30 6.89 -32.26
CA ALA A 120 10.30 7.48 -31.38
C ALA A 120 9.65 6.36 -30.54
N PRO A 121 9.35 6.58 -29.25
CA PRO A 121 8.68 5.58 -28.44
C PRO A 121 7.28 5.31 -29.01
N ASP A 122 7.05 4.06 -29.39
CA ASP A 122 5.78 3.56 -29.94
C ASP A 122 4.69 3.62 -28.86
N ASP A 123 3.80 4.60 -28.98
CA ASP A 123 2.68 4.90 -28.07
C ASP A 123 1.48 3.95 -28.31
N ARG A 124 1.75 2.66 -28.60
CA ARG A 124 0.77 1.69 -29.11
C ARG A 124 0.50 0.52 -28.18
N CYS A 125 0.24 0.78 -26.89
CA CYS A 125 -0.42 -0.19 -25.99
C CYS A 125 -1.01 0.48 -24.72
N ASP A 126 -2.02 1.35 -24.84
CA ASP A 126 -3.07 1.45 -23.80
C ASP A 126 -4.37 2.15 -24.28
N PRO A 127 -5.30 1.46 -24.99
CA PRO A 127 -6.54 2.09 -25.45
C PRO A 127 -7.85 1.55 -24.87
N THR A 128 -7.87 0.75 -23.78
CA THR A 128 -9.14 0.21 -23.23
C THR A 128 -9.40 0.43 -21.74
N TYR A 129 -8.40 0.82 -20.95
CA TYR A 129 -8.53 1.00 -19.48
C TYR A 129 -8.29 2.44 -19.02
N SER A 130 -8.30 3.42 -19.93
CA SER A 130 -7.95 4.81 -19.63
C SER A 130 -9.13 5.69 -19.19
N HIS A 131 -10.35 5.15 -19.16
CA HIS A 131 -11.57 5.90 -18.82
C HIS A 131 -12.10 5.51 -17.45
N LEU A 132 -12.52 6.52 -16.67
CA LEU A 132 -13.25 6.28 -15.42
C LEU A 132 -14.48 5.43 -15.67
N ILE A 133 -14.71 4.47 -14.77
CA ILE A 133 -15.97 3.75 -14.73
C ILE A 133 -17.02 4.68 -14.13
N ASP A 134 -18.21 4.71 -14.73
CA ASP A 134 -19.35 5.39 -14.15
C ASP A 134 -19.79 4.64 -12.89
N VAL A 135 -19.24 5.04 -11.74
CA VAL A 135 -19.53 4.45 -10.42
C VAL A 135 -20.98 4.66 -9.97
N SER A 136 -21.77 5.46 -10.70
CA SER A 136 -23.23 5.52 -10.50
C SER A 136 -23.95 4.31 -11.11
N ARG A 137 -23.34 3.70 -12.14
CA ARG A 137 -23.85 2.52 -12.86
C ARG A 137 -23.16 1.23 -12.49
N TYR A 138 -21.89 1.27 -12.10
CA TYR A 138 -21.12 0.08 -11.78
C TYR A 138 -20.59 0.13 -10.37
N ARG A 139 -20.59 -1.01 -9.70
CA ARG A 139 -20.00 -1.17 -8.37
C ARG A 139 -19.16 -2.43 -8.30
N LEU A 140 -18.16 -2.41 -7.43
CA LEU A 140 -17.34 -3.59 -7.16
C LEU A 140 -18.12 -4.62 -6.34
N THR A 141 -18.09 -5.89 -6.70
CA THR A 141 -18.74 -6.96 -5.94
C THR A 141 -17.90 -8.22 -5.92
N PHE A 142 -18.20 -9.14 -5.00
CA PHE A 142 -17.57 -10.45 -4.98
C PHE A 142 -18.10 -11.34 -6.10
N GLN A 143 -17.24 -12.21 -6.64
CA GLN A 143 -17.66 -13.25 -7.57
C GLN A 143 -18.37 -14.42 -6.88
N ASP A 144 -18.09 -14.63 -5.59
CA ASP A 144 -18.69 -15.67 -4.77
C ASP A 144 -19.17 -15.14 -3.39
N ARG A 145 -19.80 -16.03 -2.60
CA ARG A 145 -20.46 -15.66 -1.34
C ARG A 145 -19.52 -15.57 -0.14
N ASN A 146 -18.34 -16.19 -0.20
CA ASN A 146 -17.49 -16.45 0.97
C ASN A 146 -16.11 -15.81 0.84
N SER A 147 -15.80 -15.23 -0.31
CA SER A 147 -14.56 -14.54 -0.60
C SER A 147 -14.35 -13.34 0.32
N HIS A 148 -13.08 -13.12 0.68
CA HIS A 148 -12.56 -11.93 1.31
C HIS A 148 -11.68 -11.16 0.32
N PHE A 149 -11.59 -9.86 0.52
CA PHE A 149 -10.75 -8.96 -0.27
C PHE A 149 -9.91 -8.11 0.69
N VAL A 150 -8.60 -8.11 0.48
CA VAL A 150 -7.65 -7.31 1.23
C VAL A 150 -6.99 -6.32 0.27
N PHE A 151 -7.14 -5.03 0.54
CA PHE A 151 -6.40 -3.97 -0.13
C PHE A 151 -5.23 -3.56 0.76
N GLY A 152 -4.00 -3.67 0.26
CA GLY A 152 -2.75 -3.60 1.02
C GLY A 152 -2.28 -2.20 1.42
N GLY A 153 -3.10 -1.16 1.21
CA GLY A 153 -2.78 0.22 1.57
C GLY A 153 -2.16 1.01 0.42
N ASP A 154 -1.83 2.27 0.71
CA ASP A 154 -1.41 3.26 -0.27
C ASP A 154 -2.39 3.36 -1.43
N ALA A 155 -3.63 3.75 -1.10
CA ALA A 155 -4.73 3.89 -2.05
C ALA A 155 -4.72 5.23 -2.81
N PHE A 156 -3.96 6.22 -2.34
CA PHE A 156 -4.04 7.60 -2.83
C PHE A 156 -2.69 8.15 -3.28
N ASP A 157 -2.72 9.11 -4.22
CA ASP A 157 -1.65 10.08 -4.64
C ASP A 157 -1.50 10.24 -6.15
N HIS A 158 -1.89 9.24 -6.92
CA HIS A 158 -1.77 9.15 -8.36
C HIS A 158 -3.14 8.94 -9.01
N GLY A 159 -3.24 9.16 -10.32
CA GLY A 159 -4.44 8.82 -11.11
C GLY A 159 -5.74 9.44 -10.60
N ALA A 160 -6.77 8.59 -10.43
CA ALA A 160 -8.11 8.96 -10.00
C ALA A 160 -8.39 8.42 -8.59
N ASP A 161 -7.73 9.06 -7.62
CA ASP A 161 -7.65 8.59 -6.24
C ASP A 161 -8.96 8.78 -5.46
N LEU A 162 -9.77 9.82 -5.76
CA LEU A 162 -11.10 9.97 -5.18
C LEU A 162 -12.01 8.82 -5.60
N THR A 163 -11.99 8.49 -6.89
CA THR A 163 -12.82 7.44 -7.48
C THR A 163 -12.46 6.08 -6.91
N LEU A 164 -11.16 5.76 -6.86
CA LEU A 164 -10.68 4.53 -6.23
C LEU A 164 -11.12 4.44 -4.76
N GLY A 165 -10.91 5.51 -3.99
CA GLY A 165 -11.32 5.56 -2.59
C GLY A 165 -12.82 5.35 -2.39
N HIS A 166 -13.66 5.97 -3.22
CA HIS A 166 -15.11 5.79 -3.17
C HIS A 166 -15.53 4.35 -3.48
N VAL A 167 -14.91 3.71 -4.49
CA VAL A 167 -15.17 2.29 -4.83
C VAL A 167 -14.82 1.38 -3.66
N LEU A 168 -13.63 1.56 -3.05
CA LEU A 168 -13.19 0.74 -1.93
C LEU A 168 -14.06 0.94 -0.68
N LEU A 169 -14.45 2.18 -0.38
CA LEU A 169 -15.32 2.50 0.76
C LEU A 169 -16.74 1.97 0.57
N ASP A 170 -17.30 2.05 -0.65
CA ASP A 170 -18.59 1.43 -0.95
C ASP A 170 -18.54 -0.09 -0.76
N PHE A 171 -17.48 -0.74 -1.25
CA PHE A 171 -17.28 -2.17 -1.10
C PHE A 171 -17.14 -2.57 0.39
N LYS A 172 -16.36 -1.81 1.17
CA LYS A 172 -16.23 -2.00 2.62
C LYS A 172 -17.56 -1.82 3.36
N ARG A 173 -18.37 -0.82 3.01
CA ARG A 173 -19.67 -0.57 3.65
C ARG A 173 -20.66 -1.71 3.40
N ARG A 174 -20.67 -2.27 2.18
CA ARG A 174 -21.55 -3.40 1.84
C ARG A 174 -21.09 -4.73 2.41
N TYR A 175 -19.78 -4.92 2.59
CA TYR A 175 -19.20 -6.17 3.08
C TYR A 175 -18.19 -5.95 4.21
N PRO A 176 -18.61 -5.41 5.38
CA PRO A 176 -17.71 -4.93 6.42
C PRO A 176 -16.80 -6.00 7.03
N ALA A 177 -17.25 -7.26 7.08
CA ALA A 177 -16.47 -8.37 7.60
C ALA A 177 -15.58 -9.07 6.56
N ARG A 178 -15.78 -8.79 5.26
CA ARG A 178 -15.08 -9.48 4.16
C ARG A 178 -14.13 -8.59 3.37
N VAL A 179 -14.28 -7.28 3.47
CA VAL A 179 -13.38 -6.30 2.86
C VAL A 179 -12.49 -5.71 3.94
N HIS A 180 -11.17 -5.80 3.75
CA HIS A 180 -10.16 -5.31 4.67
C HIS A 180 -9.31 -4.27 3.97
N LEU A 181 -9.25 -3.07 4.53
CA LEU A 181 -8.48 -1.95 3.98
C LEU A 181 -7.28 -1.74 4.89
N LEU A 182 -6.08 -2.01 4.41
CA LEU A 182 -4.87 -1.68 5.15
C LEU A 182 -4.54 -0.20 4.98
N LEU A 183 -3.81 0.34 5.95
CA LEU A 183 -3.33 1.71 5.94
C LEU A 183 -1.84 1.75 5.65
N GLY A 184 -1.50 2.37 4.53
CA GLY A 184 -0.14 2.68 4.18
C GLY A 184 0.30 4.09 4.58
N ASN A 185 1.56 4.41 4.29
CA ASN A 185 2.11 5.71 4.65
C ASN A 185 1.47 6.85 3.85
N ARG A 186 1.09 6.65 2.59
CA ARG A 186 0.43 7.69 1.78
C ARG A 186 -0.97 7.99 2.32
N ASP A 187 -1.68 6.97 2.76
CA ASP A 187 -3.02 7.11 3.34
C ASP A 187 -2.99 7.93 4.64
N LEU A 188 -2.15 7.52 5.58
CA LEU A 188 -2.07 8.14 6.90
C LEU A 188 -1.46 9.55 6.87
N ASN A 189 -0.61 9.85 5.90
CA ASN A 189 -0.08 11.20 5.74
C ASN A 189 -1.15 12.22 5.33
N LYS A 190 -2.34 11.81 4.84
CA LYS A 190 -3.46 12.72 4.55
C LYS A 190 -4.02 13.40 5.79
N MET A 191 -3.76 12.86 6.98
CA MET A 191 -4.16 13.47 8.26
C MET A 191 -3.60 14.90 8.45
N VAL A 192 -2.53 15.28 7.75
CA VAL A 192 -2.01 16.66 7.80
C VAL A 192 -2.94 17.69 7.17
N MET A 193 -3.75 17.27 6.20
CA MET A 193 -4.54 18.16 5.36
C MET A 193 -5.67 18.82 6.15
N TYR A 194 -6.21 18.12 7.15
CA TYR A 194 -7.26 18.63 8.04
C TYR A 194 -7.03 18.15 9.48
N PRO A 195 -7.21 19.00 10.51
CA PRO A 195 -7.53 20.42 10.42
C PRO A 195 -6.29 21.31 10.16
N ARG A 196 -5.06 20.79 10.34
CA ARG A 196 -3.84 21.61 10.42
C ARG A 196 -3.60 22.50 9.21
N MET A 197 -3.62 21.94 8.00
CA MET A 197 -3.43 22.73 6.78
C MET A 197 -4.68 23.55 6.46
N ALA A 198 -5.85 22.92 6.38
CA ALA A 198 -7.08 23.58 5.96
C ALA A 198 -7.45 24.79 6.82
N LEU A 199 -7.24 24.71 8.14
CA LEU A 199 -7.69 25.72 9.11
C LEU A 199 -6.54 26.51 9.75
N GLY A 200 -5.34 25.93 9.80
CA GLY A 200 -4.25 26.47 10.64
C GLY A 200 -3.24 27.35 9.91
N VAL A 201 -2.94 27.08 8.63
CA VAL A 201 -1.77 27.72 7.98
C VAL A 201 -2.05 29.11 7.44
N ALA A 202 -3.31 29.47 7.16
CA ALA A 202 -3.66 30.72 6.52
C ALA A 202 -3.13 31.93 7.32
N GLY A 203 -2.31 32.76 6.68
CA GLY A 203 -1.72 33.97 7.28
C GLY A 203 -0.52 33.73 8.21
N MET A 204 -0.14 32.48 8.47
CA MET A 204 1.09 32.16 9.22
C MET A 204 2.33 32.58 8.42
N GLU A 205 3.41 32.95 9.10
CA GLU A 205 4.72 33.10 8.44
C GLU A 205 5.17 31.75 7.86
N ALA A 206 5.82 31.77 6.69
CA ALA A 206 6.13 30.56 5.92
C ALA A 206 6.87 29.47 6.71
N ASN A 207 7.88 29.81 7.51
CA ASN A 207 8.58 28.81 8.31
C ASN A 207 7.74 28.34 9.51
N ALA A 208 6.91 29.21 10.09
CA ALA A 208 5.97 28.84 11.14
C ALA A 208 4.91 27.84 10.62
N ALA A 209 4.37 28.09 9.43
CA ALA A 209 3.43 27.18 8.76
C ALA A 209 4.07 25.80 8.54
N GLU A 210 5.27 25.75 7.96
CA GLU A 210 6.01 24.50 7.75
C GLU A 210 6.23 23.73 9.07
N ARG A 211 6.73 24.39 10.12
CA ARG A 211 6.98 23.75 11.44
C ARG A 211 5.70 23.25 12.11
N SER A 212 4.57 23.93 11.90
CA SER A 212 3.28 23.51 12.49
C SER A 212 2.74 22.20 11.91
N CYS A 213 3.07 21.91 10.65
CA CYS A 213 2.57 20.73 9.93
C CYS A 213 3.59 19.59 9.84
N PHE A 214 4.88 19.92 9.84
CA PHE A 214 5.99 18.98 9.63
C PHE A 214 7.11 19.23 10.64
N ALA A 215 7.03 18.59 11.80
CA ALA A 215 8.09 18.57 12.81
C ALA A 215 9.07 17.40 12.55
N LEU A 216 9.56 17.27 11.31
CA LEU A 216 10.54 16.23 10.99
C LEU A 216 11.88 16.55 11.67
N PRO A 217 12.53 15.57 12.34
CA PRO A 217 13.91 15.73 12.80
C PRO A 217 14.82 16.12 11.63
N SER A 218 15.79 17.01 11.87
CA SER A 218 16.80 17.30 10.86
C SER A 218 17.67 16.05 10.66
N LEU A 219 17.49 15.36 9.54
CA LEU A 219 18.39 14.28 9.15
C LEU A 219 19.74 14.86 8.73
N SER A 220 20.83 14.20 9.14
CA SER A 220 22.18 14.53 8.68
C SER A 220 22.28 14.41 7.16
N LYS A 221 23.26 15.11 6.55
CA LYS A 221 23.49 15.03 5.11
C LYS A 221 23.77 13.58 4.69
N THR A 222 24.54 12.85 5.50
CA THR A 222 24.85 11.43 5.32
C THR A 222 23.59 10.55 5.35
N ALA A 223 22.70 10.75 6.34
CA ALA A 223 21.45 10.01 6.44
C ALA A 223 20.52 10.28 5.25
N LYS A 224 20.42 11.54 4.79
CA LYS A 224 19.66 11.91 3.58
C LYS A 224 20.21 11.25 2.32
N THR A 225 21.53 11.27 2.14
CA THR A 225 22.18 10.63 0.99
C THR A 225 22.03 9.11 1.02
N ALA A 226 22.17 8.48 2.19
CA ALA A 226 21.97 7.03 2.36
C ALA A 226 20.52 6.61 2.07
N ALA A 227 19.56 7.47 2.42
CA ALA A 227 18.14 7.31 2.17
C ALA A 227 17.70 7.62 0.72
N GLY A 228 18.59 8.13 -0.13
CA GLY A 228 18.23 8.64 -1.45
C GLY A 228 17.27 9.84 -1.40
N MET A 229 17.23 10.57 -0.28
CA MET A 229 16.35 11.73 -0.11
C MET A 229 16.97 12.95 -0.80
N THR A 230 16.26 13.50 -1.79
CA THR A 230 16.58 14.79 -2.39
C THR A 230 16.37 15.93 -1.39
N GLU A 231 17.18 16.98 -1.50
CA GLU A 231 17.03 18.18 -0.67
C GLU A 231 15.64 18.80 -0.90
N GLN A 232 14.78 18.72 0.12
CA GLN A 232 13.43 19.24 0.03
C GLN A 232 13.46 20.76 0.14
N LEU A 233 12.98 21.44 -0.89
CA LEU A 233 12.83 22.90 -0.92
C LEU A 233 11.94 23.37 0.26
N ARG A 234 12.44 24.33 1.05
CA ARG A 234 11.68 24.94 2.16
C ARG A 234 10.51 25.76 1.62
N TYR A 235 9.41 25.83 2.37
CA TYR A 235 8.20 26.53 1.90
C TYR A 235 8.45 28.02 1.62
N ARG A 236 9.24 28.68 2.49
CA ARG A 236 9.65 30.07 2.30
C ARG A 236 10.32 30.30 0.94
N ASP A 237 11.22 29.40 0.55
CA ASP A 237 11.99 29.54 -0.68
C ASP A 237 11.16 29.15 -1.90
N TYR A 238 10.22 28.21 -1.75
CA TYR A 238 9.17 27.95 -2.75
C TYR A 238 8.34 29.19 -3.08
N LEU A 239 7.88 29.94 -2.07
CA LEU A 239 7.14 31.20 -2.30
C LEU A 239 7.99 32.26 -3.04
N ARG A 240 9.28 32.36 -2.70
CA ARG A 240 10.22 33.28 -3.39
C ARG A 240 10.37 32.93 -4.86
N LEU A 241 10.56 31.65 -5.19
CA LEU A 241 10.67 31.18 -6.57
C LEU A 241 9.39 31.45 -7.36
N ARG A 242 8.22 31.21 -6.76
CA ARG A 242 6.92 31.42 -7.41
C ARG A 242 6.69 32.90 -7.76
N ARG A 243 7.08 33.83 -6.88
CA ARG A 243 7.01 35.28 -7.14
C ARG A 243 7.94 35.73 -8.27
N ARG A 244 9.16 35.18 -8.32
CA ARG A 244 10.12 35.44 -9.41
C ARG A 244 9.59 34.94 -10.76
N ALA A 245 8.96 33.77 -10.79
CA ALA A 245 8.36 33.21 -11.99
C ALA A 245 7.09 33.95 -12.45
N GLY A 246 6.32 34.52 -11.52
CA GLY A 246 5.08 35.26 -11.80
C GLY A 246 5.25 36.70 -12.30
N GLY A 247 6.45 37.12 -12.70
CA GLY A 247 6.67 38.43 -13.31
C GLY A 247 6.71 39.63 -12.35
N ALA A 248 6.76 39.43 -11.04
CA ALA A 248 7.04 40.50 -10.08
C ALA A 248 8.55 40.85 -10.09
N ALA A 249 9.04 41.32 -11.23
CA ALA A 249 10.35 41.94 -11.37
C ALA A 249 10.24 43.41 -10.97
N THR A 250 10.21 43.69 -9.67
CA THR A 250 10.77 44.96 -9.21
C THR A 250 12.29 44.83 -9.35
N GLY A 251 12.94 45.82 -9.96
CA GLY A 251 14.33 45.77 -10.40
C GLY A 251 15.37 45.46 -9.30
N PRO A 252 16.68 45.54 -9.62
CA PRO A 252 17.77 45.12 -8.73
C PRO A 252 17.94 45.95 -7.43
N SER A 253 17.05 46.90 -7.15
CA SER A 253 17.11 47.77 -5.97
C SER A 253 15.78 47.71 -5.23
N ASP A 254 15.70 46.80 -4.26
CA ASP A 254 14.87 46.83 -3.04
C ASP A 254 14.50 45.40 -2.63
N ALA A 255 15.52 44.62 -2.28
CA ALA A 255 15.33 43.54 -1.32
C ALA A 255 15.01 44.19 0.03
N SER A 256 13.76 44.64 0.22
CA SER A 256 13.29 45.07 1.53
C SER A 256 13.41 43.86 2.46
N ALA A 257 14.34 43.94 3.41
CA ALA A 257 14.65 42.91 4.40
C ALA A 257 13.50 42.68 5.41
N GLY A 258 12.26 43.08 5.08
CA GLY A 258 11.10 43.09 5.97
C GLY A 258 9.81 42.54 5.36
N GLU A 259 9.79 42.05 4.11
CA GLU A 259 8.54 41.53 3.54
C GLU A 259 8.18 40.15 4.11
N LYS A 260 7.04 40.08 4.80
CA LYS A 260 6.57 38.88 5.50
C LYS A 260 5.96 37.88 4.50
N LEU A 261 6.69 36.81 4.20
CA LEU A 261 6.16 35.69 3.41
C LEU A 261 5.16 34.90 4.26
N VAL A 262 3.88 34.98 3.89
CA VAL A 262 2.78 34.31 4.59
C VAL A 262 2.24 33.13 3.78
N ALA A 263 1.74 32.13 4.49
CA ALA A 263 1.15 30.93 3.90
C ALA A 263 -0.31 31.15 3.50
N ASP A 264 -0.67 30.65 2.33
CA ASP A 264 -2.05 30.42 1.92
C ASP A 264 -2.29 28.90 1.73
N PRO A 265 -3.49 28.37 2.02
CA PRO A 265 -3.73 26.92 1.98
C PRO A 265 -3.46 26.28 0.61
N VAL A 266 -3.70 27.00 -0.49
CA VAL A 266 -3.55 26.48 -1.85
C VAL A 266 -2.06 26.29 -2.17
N SER A 267 -1.24 27.33 -2.02
CA SER A 267 0.19 27.24 -2.28
C SER A 267 0.90 26.32 -1.30
N PHE A 268 0.45 26.29 -0.03
CA PHE A 268 1.00 25.40 0.98
C PHE A 268 0.70 23.93 0.65
N LEU A 269 -0.50 23.61 0.16
CA LEU A 269 -0.85 22.28 -0.32
C LEU A 269 -0.03 21.88 -1.56
N GLN A 270 0.08 22.76 -2.55
CA GLN A 270 0.91 22.52 -3.75
C GLN A 270 2.36 22.19 -3.37
N TRP A 271 2.95 22.98 -2.46
CA TRP A 271 4.29 22.72 -1.94
C TRP A 271 4.36 21.41 -1.14
N THR A 272 3.37 21.15 -0.27
CA THR A 272 3.33 19.95 0.57
C THR A 272 3.31 18.67 -0.25
N LEU A 273 2.41 18.59 -1.24
CA LEU A 273 2.31 17.41 -2.13
C LEU A 273 3.63 17.16 -2.87
N LYS A 274 4.27 18.23 -3.36
CA LYS A 274 5.50 18.14 -4.14
C LYS A 274 6.75 17.84 -3.32
N HIS A 275 6.87 18.43 -2.13
CA HIS A 275 8.12 18.45 -1.39
C HIS A 275 8.09 17.72 -0.05
N LYS A 276 6.92 17.36 0.48
CA LYS A 276 6.81 16.69 1.79
C LYS A 276 6.16 15.32 1.73
N LEU A 277 5.18 15.12 0.85
CA LEU A 277 4.39 13.88 0.80
C LEU A 277 4.79 12.91 -0.34
N GLY A 278 5.80 13.24 -1.15
CA GLY A 278 6.30 12.34 -2.20
C GLY A 278 5.35 12.17 -3.39
N CYS A 279 4.32 13.00 -3.51
CA CYS A 279 3.23 12.88 -4.49
C CYS A 279 3.16 14.11 -5.40
N SER A 280 4.25 14.37 -6.14
CA SER A 280 4.45 15.62 -6.91
C SER A 280 3.41 15.89 -7.99
N ASN A 281 2.80 14.83 -8.54
CA ASN A 281 1.80 14.94 -9.59
C ASN A 281 0.36 14.92 -9.06
N ALA A 282 0.15 14.65 -7.77
CA ALA A 282 -1.19 14.45 -7.18
C ALA A 282 -2.14 15.61 -7.45
N TYR A 283 -1.63 16.85 -7.39
CA TYR A 283 -2.44 18.03 -7.63
C TYR A 283 -2.97 18.11 -9.08
N ALA A 284 -2.13 17.76 -10.06
CA ALA A 284 -2.51 17.73 -11.47
C ALA A 284 -3.41 16.51 -11.79
N HIS A 285 -3.17 15.37 -11.13
CA HIS A 285 -4.06 14.21 -11.19
C HIS A 285 -5.46 14.56 -10.68
N ARG A 286 -5.55 15.17 -9.50
CA ARG A 286 -6.82 15.62 -8.93
C ARG A 286 -7.57 16.59 -9.84
N ARG A 287 -6.87 17.55 -10.45
CA ARG A 287 -7.47 18.47 -11.43
C ARG A 287 -8.16 17.69 -12.56
N ARG A 288 -7.43 16.76 -13.19
CA ARG A 288 -7.96 15.94 -14.29
C ARG A 288 -9.14 15.08 -13.86
N GLU A 289 -9.05 14.45 -12.69
CA GLU A 289 -10.15 13.65 -12.14
C GLU A 289 -11.41 14.50 -11.92
N LEU A 290 -11.29 15.69 -11.34
CA LEU A 290 -12.43 16.59 -11.13
C LEU A 290 -13.08 17.04 -12.44
N GLU A 291 -12.27 17.30 -13.48
CA GLU A 291 -12.79 17.62 -14.81
C GLU A 291 -13.55 16.44 -15.42
N GLU A 292 -13.02 15.22 -15.31
CA GLU A 292 -13.66 14.00 -15.82
C GLU A 292 -14.97 13.68 -15.09
N LEU A 293 -15.00 13.81 -13.77
CA LEU A 293 -16.21 13.65 -12.96
C LEU A 293 -17.30 14.67 -13.35
N ARG A 294 -16.92 15.91 -13.65
CA ARG A 294 -17.86 16.93 -14.18
C ARG A 294 -18.41 16.51 -15.54
N ARG A 295 -17.55 16.07 -16.47
CA ARG A 295 -17.99 15.57 -17.79
C ARG A 295 -18.95 14.39 -17.68
N LEU A 296 -18.70 13.43 -16.78
CA LEU A 296 -19.59 12.29 -16.55
C LEU A 296 -20.95 12.73 -16.02
N ARG A 297 -20.98 13.63 -15.03
CA ARG A 297 -22.24 14.19 -14.49
C ARG A 297 -23.06 14.88 -15.59
N ASP A 298 -22.40 15.70 -16.40
CA ASP A 298 -23.08 16.47 -17.44
C ASP A 298 -23.53 15.57 -18.61
N ALA A 299 -22.84 14.44 -18.86
CA ALA A 299 -23.31 13.41 -19.81
C ALA A 299 -24.58 12.68 -19.34
N THR A 300 -24.80 12.56 -18.02
CA THR A 300 -26.03 11.97 -17.46
C THR A 300 -27.20 12.97 -17.37
N GLY A 301 -26.92 14.28 -17.43
CA GLY A 301 -27.91 15.35 -17.47
C GLY A 301 -28.08 15.91 -18.88
N ALA A 302 -29.04 15.39 -19.65
CA ALA A 302 -29.30 15.88 -21.00
C ALA A 302 -29.74 17.36 -21.01
N SER A 303 -28.83 18.29 -21.37
CA SER A 303 -29.07 19.53 -22.16
C SER A 303 -27.95 20.58 -21.98
N GLY A 304 -26.81 20.40 -22.64
CA GLY A 304 -25.76 21.43 -22.72
C GLY A 304 -24.81 21.20 -23.89
N PRO A 305 -24.25 22.26 -24.52
CA PRO A 305 -23.30 22.11 -25.62
C PRO A 305 -22.05 21.36 -25.15
N ARG A 306 -21.76 20.22 -25.80
CA ARG A 306 -20.68 19.27 -25.45
C ARG A 306 -19.26 19.83 -25.53
N ASP A 307 -19.07 21.05 -26.02
CA ASP A 307 -17.77 21.64 -26.34
C ASP A 307 -17.34 22.79 -25.41
N THR A 308 -18.01 23.00 -24.27
CA THR A 308 -17.50 23.97 -23.29
C THR A 308 -16.32 23.37 -22.51
N PRO A 309 -15.14 24.02 -22.48
CA PRO A 309 -14.03 23.56 -21.67
C PRO A 309 -14.45 23.49 -20.20
N VAL A 310 -14.38 22.30 -19.61
CA VAL A 310 -14.55 22.13 -18.16
C VAL A 310 -13.28 22.65 -17.50
N GLU A 311 -13.30 23.89 -17.04
CA GLU A 311 -12.20 24.47 -16.28
C GLU A 311 -12.41 24.18 -14.79
N VAL A 312 -11.39 23.61 -14.14
CA VAL A 312 -11.31 23.52 -12.69
C VAL A 312 -10.23 24.50 -12.26
N THR A 313 -10.45 25.27 -11.19
CA THR A 313 -9.51 26.26 -10.66
C THR A 313 -8.53 25.64 -9.67
N ASP A 314 -7.48 26.37 -9.27
CA ASP A 314 -6.58 25.95 -8.18
C ASP A 314 -7.29 25.82 -6.83
N SER A 315 -8.16 26.77 -6.52
CA SER A 315 -8.93 26.77 -5.27
C SER A 315 -9.84 25.53 -5.16
N GLU A 316 -10.52 25.16 -6.25
CA GLU A 316 -11.39 23.97 -6.27
C GLU A 316 -10.60 22.66 -6.10
N VAL A 317 -9.40 22.56 -6.69
CA VAL A 317 -8.52 21.40 -6.47
C VAL A 317 -8.12 21.33 -5.00
N ALA A 318 -7.63 22.43 -4.42
CA ALA A 318 -7.22 22.46 -3.02
C ALA A 318 -8.37 22.14 -2.07
N GLU A 319 -9.55 22.72 -2.30
CA GLU A 319 -10.76 22.44 -1.55
C GLU A 319 -11.12 20.94 -1.61
N SER A 320 -10.96 20.28 -2.77
CA SER A 320 -11.22 18.84 -2.88
C SER A 320 -10.31 17.98 -1.98
N PHE A 321 -9.03 18.35 -1.78
CA PHE A 321 -8.12 17.66 -0.88
C PHE A 321 -8.52 17.85 0.59
N PHE A 322 -8.87 19.09 0.96
CA PHE A 322 -9.30 19.39 2.32
C PHE A 322 -10.64 18.74 2.66
N THR A 323 -11.59 18.78 1.74
CA THR A 323 -12.89 18.11 1.86
C THR A 323 -12.73 16.59 1.93
N ALA A 324 -11.80 15.99 1.17
CA ALA A 324 -11.49 14.57 1.27
C ALA A 324 -10.95 14.17 2.66
N ALA A 325 -10.22 15.06 3.34
CA ALA A 325 -9.65 14.82 4.67
C ALA A 325 -10.60 15.18 5.84
N GLN A 326 -11.71 15.86 5.58
CA GLN A 326 -12.73 16.20 6.59
C GLN A 326 -13.60 15.00 6.96
N PRO A 327 -14.30 15.01 8.12
CA PRO A 327 -15.30 14.00 8.46
C PRO A 327 -16.30 13.76 7.31
N GLY A 328 -16.47 12.49 6.93
CA GLY A 328 -17.28 12.08 5.78
C GLY A 328 -16.57 12.16 4.41
N GLY A 329 -15.39 12.78 4.35
CA GLY A 329 -14.52 12.77 3.17
C GLY A 329 -13.84 11.43 2.94
N VAL A 330 -13.43 11.17 1.69
CA VAL A 330 -12.88 9.86 1.29
C VAL A 330 -11.60 9.46 2.04
N TYR A 331 -10.66 10.38 2.27
CA TYR A 331 -9.45 10.09 3.03
C TYR A 331 -9.78 9.81 4.50
N TYR A 332 -10.64 10.65 5.08
CA TYR A 332 -11.09 10.48 6.46
C TYR A 332 -11.75 9.12 6.67
N GLU A 333 -12.71 8.76 5.82
CA GLU A 333 -13.46 7.50 5.94
C GLU A 333 -12.57 6.28 5.67
N TYR A 334 -11.59 6.40 4.77
CA TYR A 334 -10.61 5.34 4.53
C TYR A 334 -9.74 5.11 5.77
N ILE A 335 -9.20 6.17 6.37
CA ILE A 335 -8.41 6.07 7.62
C ILE A 335 -9.27 5.54 8.77
N ARG A 336 -10.53 5.98 8.86
CA ARG A 336 -11.47 5.53 9.89
C ARG A 336 -11.71 4.02 9.83
N LEU A 337 -11.98 3.50 8.64
CA LEU A 337 -12.33 2.09 8.41
C LEU A 337 -11.11 1.18 8.19
N GLY A 338 -9.94 1.77 7.91
CA GLY A 338 -8.72 1.04 7.66
C GLY A 338 -8.03 0.56 8.93
N VAL A 339 -7.20 -0.47 8.78
CA VAL A 339 -6.44 -1.12 9.85
C VAL A 339 -4.95 -1.14 9.50
N LEU A 340 -4.06 -1.20 10.50
CA LEU A 340 -2.63 -1.35 10.21
C LEU A 340 -2.29 -2.74 9.70
N THR A 341 -3.00 -3.76 10.19
CA THR A 341 -2.78 -5.18 9.86
C THR A 341 -4.08 -5.97 9.89
N VAL A 342 -4.13 -7.09 9.16
CA VAL A 342 -5.16 -8.12 9.35
C VAL A 342 -4.52 -9.51 9.30
N VAL A 343 -5.00 -10.43 10.14
CA VAL A 343 -4.60 -11.84 10.10
C VAL A 343 -5.81 -12.67 9.70
N LEU A 344 -5.71 -13.40 8.59
CA LEU A 344 -6.76 -14.29 8.09
C LEU A 344 -6.14 -15.66 7.80
N ASP A 345 -6.67 -16.73 8.39
CA ASP A 345 -6.26 -18.11 8.13
C ASP A 345 -4.72 -18.31 8.16
N GLY A 346 -4.06 -17.75 9.18
CA GLY A 346 -2.60 -17.85 9.38
C GLY A 346 -1.74 -16.95 8.47
N ILE A 347 -2.39 -16.06 7.70
CA ILE A 347 -1.74 -15.09 6.81
C ILE A 347 -1.84 -13.69 7.43
N LEU A 348 -0.70 -13.07 7.70
CA LEU A 348 -0.60 -11.69 8.13
C LEU A 348 -0.47 -10.78 6.91
N PHE A 349 -1.39 -9.83 6.77
CA PHE A 349 -1.31 -8.77 5.76
C PHE A 349 -0.87 -7.46 6.45
N VAL A 350 0.16 -6.85 5.90
CA VAL A 350 0.72 -5.55 6.31
C VAL A 350 1.01 -4.72 5.06
N HIS A 351 0.94 -3.40 5.16
CA HIS A 351 1.30 -2.55 4.02
C HIS A 351 2.80 -2.61 3.71
N GLY A 352 3.66 -2.36 4.70
CA GLY A 352 5.11 -2.44 4.52
C GLY A 352 5.63 -3.85 4.70
N GLY A 353 6.10 -4.18 5.90
CA GLY A 353 6.70 -5.49 6.16
C GLY A 353 7.09 -5.67 7.62
N VAL A 354 7.31 -6.92 8.03
CA VAL A 354 7.80 -7.27 9.38
C VAL A 354 9.24 -7.76 9.27
N ASN A 355 10.13 -7.21 10.11
CA ASN A 355 11.56 -7.55 10.12
C ASN A 355 12.16 -7.36 11.52
N GLY A 356 13.47 -7.64 11.65
CA GLY A 356 14.21 -7.51 12.91
C GLY A 356 14.31 -6.08 13.46
N GLN A 357 13.85 -5.07 12.74
CA GLN A 357 13.81 -3.69 13.25
C GLN A 357 12.44 -3.34 13.83
N ASN A 358 11.34 -4.00 13.47
CA ASN A 358 10.00 -3.55 13.86
C ASN A 358 9.15 -4.58 14.62
N ALA A 359 9.54 -5.86 14.58
CA ALA A 359 8.79 -6.92 15.22
C ALA A 359 8.65 -6.69 16.74
N GLY A 360 7.42 -6.70 17.22
CA GLY A 360 7.11 -6.52 18.65
C GLY A 360 7.14 -5.07 19.14
N PHE A 361 7.35 -4.07 18.30
CA PHE A 361 7.34 -2.67 18.72
C PHE A 361 5.91 -2.09 18.75
N VAL A 362 5.50 -1.50 19.88
CA VAL A 362 4.23 -0.77 20.04
C VAL A 362 4.52 0.71 20.28
N PRO A 363 4.05 1.63 19.42
CA PRO A 363 4.28 3.06 19.60
C PRO A 363 3.52 3.65 20.79
N SER A 364 4.02 4.75 21.32
CA SER A 364 3.36 5.55 22.36
C SER A 364 2.57 6.71 21.76
N LEU A 365 1.36 6.96 22.28
CA LEU A 365 0.55 8.14 21.94
C LEU A 365 1.18 9.44 22.44
N ALA A 366 1.99 9.39 23.50
CA ALA A 366 2.61 10.56 24.10
C ALA A 366 3.80 11.11 23.29
N ALA A 367 4.26 10.37 22.28
CA ALA A 367 5.45 10.72 21.52
C ALA A 367 5.16 11.81 20.46
N THR A 368 5.91 12.92 20.55
CA THR A 368 5.85 14.06 19.61
C THR A 368 6.86 13.96 18.48
N THR A 369 7.84 13.07 18.61
CA THR A 369 8.91 12.82 17.65
C THR A 369 9.21 11.33 17.57
N TYR A 370 9.89 10.90 16.50
CA TYR A 370 10.35 9.53 16.43
C TYR A 370 11.34 9.17 17.56
N ALA A 371 12.23 10.09 17.95
CA ALA A 371 13.15 9.86 19.05
C ALA A 371 12.41 9.63 20.39
N THR A 372 11.28 10.30 20.61
CA THR A 372 10.42 10.02 21.77
C THR A 372 9.65 8.70 21.63
N GLN A 373 9.28 8.30 20.40
CA GLN A 373 8.66 6.98 20.16
C GLN A 373 9.59 5.85 20.62
N LEU A 374 10.89 5.94 20.32
CA LEU A 374 11.87 4.93 20.74
C LEU A 374 11.98 4.76 22.25
N ARG A 375 11.84 5.87 23.00
CA ARG A 375 11.99 5.87 24.45
C ARG A 375 10.71 5.48 25.18
N ALA A 376 9.56 5.86 24.63
CA ALA A 376 8.25 5.70 25.26
C ALA A 376 7.48 4.48 24.74
N GLY A 377 7.83 3.96 23.57
CA GLY A 377 7.22 2.76 22.98
C GLY A 377 7.65 1.49 23.70
N GLU A 378 6.84 0.45 23.56
CA GLU A 378 7.06 -0.85 24.19
C GLU A 378 7.65 -1.86 23.21
N TRP A 379 8.53 -2.74 23.71
CA TRP A 379 9.10 -3.86 22.95
C TRP A 379 8.63 -5.18 23.54
N TRP A 380 7.91 -5.95 22.74
CA TRP A 380 7.32 -7.23 23.13
C TRP A 380 8.10 -8.43 22.60
N LEU A 381 9.14 -8.17 21.80
CA LEU A 381 10.17 -9.14 21.39
C LEU A 381 11.56 -8.60 21.79
N PRO A 382 12.01 -8.81 23.03
CA PRO A 382 13.26 -8.24 23.55
C PRO A 382 14.52 -8.65 22.77
N GLU A 383 14.50 -9.82 22.12
CA GLU A 383 15.61 -10.38 21.36
C GLU A 383 16.03 -9.50 20.16
N VAL A 384 15.11 -8.68 19.66
CA VAL A 384 15.35 -7.75 18.55
C VAL A 384 15.28 -6.28 18.97
N GLN A 385 15.16 -6.03 20.28
CA GLN A 385 15.17 -4.66 20.80
C GLN A 385 16.51 -4.00 20.46
N PRO A 386 16.51 -2.75 19.95
CA PRO A 386 17.74 -2.01 19.70
C PRO A 386 18.58 -1.90 20.98
N GLN A 387 19.80 -2.45 20.95
CA GLN A 387 20.72 -2.35 22.08
C GLN A 387 21.11 -0.88 22.33
N PRO A 388 21.31 -0.44 23.59
CA PRO A 388 21.59 0.96 23.93
C PRO A 388 22.81 1.57 23.23
N VAL A 389 23.71 0.73 22.72
CA VAL A 389 24.97 1.14 22.06
C VAL A 389 24.70 1.82 20.71
N ALA A 390 23.61 1.50 20.00
CA ALA A 390 23.25 2.14 18.73
C ALA A 390 22.68 3.56 18.93
N ALA A 391 21.98 3.81 20.03
CA ALA A 391 21.46 5.13 20.38
C ALA A 391 22.57 6.13 20.75
N ALA A 392 23.69 5.64 21.30
CA ALA A 392 24.84 6.46 21.64
C ALA A 392 25.64 6.93 20.41
N VAL A 393 25.65 6.16 19.31
CA VAL A 393 26.30 6.57 18.04
C VAL A 393 25.48 7.65 17.34
N ALA A 394 24.16 7.52 17.31
CA ALA A 394 23.26 8.57 16.81
C ALA A 394 23.32 9.88 17.64
N ALA A 395 23.65 9.78 18.93
CA ALA A 395 23.83 10.94 19.81
C ALA A 395 25.25 11.54 19.75
N LYS A 396 26.27 10.76 19.39
CA LYS A 396 27.65 11.24 19.22
C LYS A 396 27.87 11.99 17.91
N GLU A 397 27.22 11.56 16.83
CA GLU A 397 27.26 12.29 15.54
C GLU A 397 26.60 13.67 15.62
N GLY A 398 25.72 13.92 16.59
CA GLY A 398 25.14 15.24 16.86
C GLY A 398 26.02 16.17 17.72
N LYS A 399 27.12 15.68 18.31
CA LYS A 399 28.00 16.46 19.19
C LYS A 399 29.34 16.85 18.55
N GLU A 400 29.79 16.16 17.51
CA GLU A 400 31.04 16.51 16.83
C GLU A 400 30.93 17.71 15.88
N GLU A 401 29.70 18.12 15.49
CA GLU A 401 29.49 19.31 14.66
C GLU A 401 29.43 20.62 15.48
N GLU A 402 29.23 20.55 16.80
CA GLU A 402 29.20 21.73 17.68
C GLU A 402 30.60 22.14 18.19
N ASP A 403 31.56 21.21 18.22
CA ASP A 403 32.96 21.48 18.63
C ASP A 403 33.88 21.91 17.46
N ALA A 404 33.39 21.85 16.22
CA ALA A 404 34.15 22.24 15.02
C ALA A 404 34.29 23.77 14.82
N THR A 405 33.68 24.59 15.70
CA THR A 405 33.87 26.07 15.70
C THR A 405 34.87 26.58 16.74
N LYS A 406 35.55 25.68 17.48
CA LYS A 406 36.63 26.09 18.41
C LYS A 406 37.80 25.11 18.39
N ARG A 407 38.65 25.20 17.36
CA ARG A 407 40.11 24.97 17.44
C ARG A 407 40.74 25.16 16.06
N SER A 408 41.23 26.37 15.81
CA SER A 408 42.21 26.63 14.74
C SER A 408 43.40 27.36 15.36
N SER A 409 44.39 26.61 15.84
CA SER A 409 45.76 27.10 15.98
C SER A 409 46.75 25.94 16.11
N SER A 410 47.77 26.00 15.23
CA SER A 410 49.09 25.36 15.27
C SER A 410 49.24 23.85 15.03
N LEU A 411 49.55 23.52 13.77
CA LEU A 411 50.79 22.88 13.26
C LEU A 411 51.58 21.93 14.20
N SER A 412 51.72 20.65 13.80
CA SER A 412 52.94 20.08 13.15
C SER A 412 53.17 18.59 13.42
N SER A 413 53.60 17.90 12.34
CA SER A 413 54.49 16.74 12.23
C SER A 413 54.16 15.35 12.81
N SER A 414 54.26 14.39 11.88
CA SER A 414 55.05 13.13 11.91
C SER A 414 54.43 11.80 12.37
N SER A 415 54.47 10.88 11.39
CA SER A 415 55.01 9.51 11.43
C SER A 415 54.25 8.36 12.09
N SER A 416 53.86 7.42 11.22
CA SER A 416 54.09 5.97 11.26
C SER A 416 53.56 5.11 12.41
N SER A 417 52.90 4.03 11.99
CA SER A 417 53.20 2.62 12.29
C SER A 417 52.02 1.78 12.79
N SER A 418 52.00 0.58 12.23
CA SER A 418 51.18 -0.60 12.45
C SER A 418 51.09 -1.08 13.90
N SER A 419 49.95 -1.66 14.28
CA SER A 419 49.94 -2.95 15.02
C SER A 419 48.56 -3.61 15.04
N SER A 420 48.62 -4.90 14.81
CA SER A 420 47.60 -5.95 14.94
C SER A 420 47.44 -6.40 16.40
N SER A 421 46.25 -6.89 16.77
CA SER A 421 45.92 -7.94 17.78
C SER A 421 44.48 -7.74 18.28
N SER A 422 43.54 -8.62 17.93
CA SER A 422 43.19 -9.90 18.59
C SER A 422 42.14 -9.76 19.70
N SER A 423 41.00 -10.41 19.45
CA SER A 423 40.12 -11.14 20.36
C SER A 423 39.83 -10.58 21.76
N SER A 424 38.54 -10.32 22.02
CA SER A 424 37.96 -10.46 23.35
C SER A 424 36.50 -10.94 23.23
N LEU A 425 36.33 -12.23 23.51
CA LEU A 425 35.07 -12.90 23.82
C LEU A 425 34.36 -12.13 24.95
N LEU A 426 33.11 -11.75 24.75
CA LEU A 426 32.24 -11.29 25.84
C LEU A 426 31.06 -12.25 25.99
N CYS A 427 31.21 -13.04 27.05
CA CYS A 427 30.26 -13.81 27.84
C CYS A 427 28.77 -13.45 27.62
N LEU A 428 28.00 -14.42 27.14
CA LEU A 428 26.54 -14.43 27.20
C LEU A 428 26.12 -14.70 28.65
N THR A 429 25.65 -13.67 29.37
CA THR A 429 24.92 -13.88 30.63
C THR A 429 23.47 -14.21 30.30
N SER A 430 22.99 -15.36 30.77
CA SER A 430 21.62 -15.84 30.58
C SER A 430 20.56 -14.85 31.07
N PRO A 431 19.44 -14.65 30.36
CA PRO A 431 18.35 -13.81 30.84
C PRO A 431 17.58 -14.46 32.00
N ILE A 432 17.25 -13.62 32.98
CA ILE A 432 16.45 -13.88 34.19
C ILE A 432 15.06 -14.47 33.82
N PRO A 433 14.46 -15.37 34.64
CA PRO A 433 13.20 -16.04 34.30
C PRO A 433 12.06 -15.05 34.04
N THR A 434 11.29 -15.36 33.00
CA THR A 434 10.51 -14.48 32.16
C THR A 434 9.13 -14.11 32.72
N ALA A 435 8.77 -12.83 32.63
CA ALA A 435 7.37 -12.46 32.48
C ALA A 435 6.83 -13.14 31.21
N LYS A 436 5.58 -13.62 31.23
CA LYS A 436 4.93 -14.33 30.11
C LYS A 436 5.20 -13.60 28.77
N ARG A 437 5.94 -14.24 27.85
CA ARG A 437 6.26 -13.71 26.52
C ARG A 437 4.93 -13.47 25.79
N ARG A 438 4.65 -12.21 25.41
CA ARG A 438 3.45 -11.86 24.63
C ARG A 438 3.58 -12.44 23.23
N SER A 439 2.47 -12.81 22.61
CA SER A 439 2.40 -13.36 21.24
C SER A 439 2.37 -12.27 20.18
N ALA A 440 2.68 -12.64 18.93
CA ALA A 440 2.55 -11.72 17.80
C ALA A 440 1.10 -11.26 17.59
N LEU A 441 0.11 -12.11 17.87
CA LEU A 441 -1.30 -11.72 17.77
C LEU A 441 -1.67 -10.64 18.79
N GLU A 442 -1.18 -10.75 20.03
CA GLU A 442 -1.37 -9.70 21.04
C GLU A 442 -0.68 -8.40 20.61
N TRP A 443 0.53 -8.48 20.04
CA TRP A 443 1.25 -7.31 19.53
C TRP A 443 0.47 -6.59 18.42
N LEU A 444 -0.06 -7.34 17.46
CA LEU A 444 -0.86 -6.79 16.37
C LEU A 444 -2.17 -6.16 16.88
N ALA A 445 -2.80 -6.75 17.91
CA ALA A 445 -3.97 -6.17 18.57
C ALA A 445 -3.65 -4.84 19.28
N ALA A 446 -2.45 -4.74 19.88
CA ALA A 446 -1.99 -3.49 20.49
C ALA A 446 -1.72 -2.40 19.45
N LEU A 447 -1.16 -2.75 18.28
CA LEU A 447 -1.02 -1.82 17.15
C LEU A 447 -2.37 -1.31 16.65
N SER A 448 -3.40 -2.17 16.57
CA SER A 448 -4.76 -1.74 16.24
C SER A 448 -5.29 -0.74 17.27
N SER A 449 -5.12 -1.04 18.56
CA SER A 449 -5.57 -0.16 19.65
C SER A 449 -4.87 1.20 19.61
N PHE A 450 -3.57 1.20 19.32
CA PHE A 450 -2.78 2.43 19.11
C PHE A 450 -3.34 3.26 17.95
N LYS A 451 -3.59 2.64 16.80
CA LYS A 451 -4.14 3.34 15.62
C LYS A 451 -5.50 3.96 15.91
N ASP A 452 -6.39 3.24 16.60
CA ASP A 452 -7.74 3.72 16.90
C ASP A 452 -7.71 4.89 17.89
N ALA A 453 -6.85 4.81 18.92
CA ALA A 453 -6.66 5.91 19.87
C ALA A 453 -6.05 7.15 19.20
N ALA A 454 -5.04 6.98 18.34
CA ALA A 454 -4.42 8.08 17.62
C ALA A 454 -5.36 8.72 16.59
N PHE A 455 -6.20 7.92 15.92
CA PHE A 455 -7.28 8.42 15.07
C PHE A 455 -8.29 9.21 15.90
N TRP A 456 -8.67 8.73 17.08
CA TRP A 456 -9.58 9.44 17.97
C TRP A 456 -9.02 10.82 18.40
N GLU A 457 -7.73 10.91 18.73
CA GLU A 457 -7.07 12.19 19.01
C GLU A 457 -7.11 13.15 17.82
N TRP A 458 -6.91 12.63 16.60
CA TRP A 458 -6.95 13.43 15.38
C TRP A 458 -8.32 14.06 15.16
N ILE A 459 -9.40 13.27 15.25
CA ILE A 459 -10.74 13.74 14.93
C ILE A 459 -11.33 14.69 15.99
N HIS A 460 -10.88 14.58 17.25
CA HIS A 460 -11.31 15.48 18.33
C HIS A 460 -10.35 16.65 18.58
N GLY A 461 -9.20 16.70 17.88
CA GLY A 461 -8.18 17.71 18.10
C GLY A 461 -7.58 17.68 19.50
N THR A 462 -7.57 16.53 20.16
CA THR A 462 -7.01 16.33 21.51
C THR A 462 -5.58 15.78 21.45
N GLY A 463 -4.89 15.76 22.58
CA GLY A 463 -3.54 15.16 22.67
C GLY A 463 -2.59 15.80 21.66
N LEU A 464 -1.98 14.98 20.81
CA LEU A 464 -1.10 15.44 19.73
C LEU A 464 -1.80 15.46 18.36
N CYS A 465 -3.13 15.39 18.34
CA CYS A 465 -3.94 15.48 17.11
C CYS A 465 -3.45 14.47 16.04
N GLY A 466 -3.28 13.21 16.45
CA GLY A 466 -2.86 12.11 15.58
C GLY A 466 -1.38 12.10 15.16
N GLU A 467 -0.53 12.98 15.70
CA GLU A 467 0.89 13.04 15.33
C GLU A 467 1.64 11.74 15.63
N ALA A 468 1.28 11.04 16.71
CA ALA A 468 1.90 9.75 17.04
C ALA A 468 1.73 8.72 15.92
N LEU A 469 0.56 8.66 15.29
CA LEU A 469 0.29 7.77 14.16
C LEU A 469 0.99 8.24 12.88
N ARG A 470 1.02 9.55 12.62
CA ARG A 470 1.76 10.10 11.48
C ARG A 470 3.26 9.84 11.57
N THR A 471 3.86 10.06 12.74
CA THR A 471 5.30 9.79 12.98
C THR A 471 5.63 8.30 12.86
N TYR A 472 4.68 7.42 13.14
CA TYR A 472 4.82 5.98 12.94
C TYR A 472 4.87 5.58 11.46
N VAL A 473 4.43 6.42 10.52
CA VAL A 473 4.47 6.13 9.08
C VAL A 473 5.36 7.09 8.29
N TYR A 474 6.27 7.77 8.98
CA TYR A 474 7.34 8.51 8.32
C TYR A 474 8.24 7.56 7.53
N PRO A 475 8.99 8.06 6.54
CA PRO A 475 9.85 7.21 5.72
C PRO A 475 10.74 6.31 6.58
N ARG A 476 11.04 5.10 6.10
CA ARG A 476 11.82 4.07 6.84
C ARG A 476 13.07 4.59 7.53
N VAL A 477 13.77 5.57 6.95
CA VAL A 477 14.99 6.13 7.53
C VAL A 477 14.75 6.98 8.78
N VAL A 478 13.52 7.47 8.93
CA VAL A 478 13.03 8.17 10.12
C VAL A 478 12.32 7.20 11.03
N ALA A 479 11.51 6.28 10.51
CA ALA A 479 10.71 5.35 11.30
C ALA A 479 10.98 3.85 11.01
N PRO A 480 12.20 3.33 11.25
CA PRO A 480 12.57 1.94 10.91
C PRO A 480 11.75 0.87 11.65
N HIS A 481 11.14 1.22 12.79
CA HIS A 481 10.34 0.29 13.60
C HIS A 481 8.86 0.25 13.20
N SER A 482 8.49 0.87 12.09
CA SER A 482 7.14 0.81 11.55
C SER A 482 6.95 -0.43 10.70
N ILE A 483 5.81 -1.08 10.85
CA ILE A 483 5.36 -2.12 9.92
C ILE A 483 4.80 -1.55 8.62
N ALA A 484 4.41 -0.26 8.59
CA ALA A 484 3.86 0.37 7.39
C ALA A 484 4.95 0.75 6.39
N VAL A 485 6.16 1.04 6.84
CA VAL A 485 7.32 1.32 5.96
C VAL A 485 8.46 0.31 6.14
N GLY A 486 8.15 -0.80 6.82
CA GLY A 486 9.05 -1.94 6.96
C GLY A 486 9.25 -2.63 5.62
N THR A 487 10.37 -3.34 5.49
CA THR A 487 10.65 -4.09 4.27
C THR A 487 11.63 -5.24 4.50
N VAL A 488 11.52 -6.25 3.64
CA VAL A 488 12.48 -7.34 3.46
C VAL A 488 13.40 -7.14 2.24
N MET A 489 13.15 -6.13 1.41
CA MET A 489 14.04 -5.78 0.29
C MET A 489 15.11 -4.79 0.74
N GLN A 490 16.35 -5.08 0.40
CA GLN A 490 17.52 -4.22 0.56
C GLN A 490 18.07 -3.83 -0.82
N ARG A 491 19.19 -3.10 -0.84
CA ARG A 491 19.82 -2.64 -2.08
C ARG A 491 20.20 -3.78 -3.02
N ASP A 492 20.54 -4.94 -2.49
CA ASP A 492 20.92 -6.14 -3.23
C ASP A 492 19.75 -7.15 -3.38
N GLY A 493 18.52 -6.72 -3.12
CA GLY A 493 17.31 -7.51 -3.34
C GLY A 493 16.70 -8.07 -2.05
N PRO A 494 15.96 -9.20 -2.13
CA PRO A 494 15.29 -9.79 -0.97
C PRO A 494 16.27 -10.29 0.08
N HIS A 495 15.92 -10.14 1.35
CA HIS A 495 16.69 -10.63 2.50
C HIS A 495 15.81 -11.50 3.41
N HIS A 496 16.44 -12.48 4.05
CA HIS A 496 15.82 -13.20 5.15
C HIS A 496 15.58 -12.26 6.34
N ILE A 497 14.59 -12.57 7.18
CA ILE A 497 14.43 -11.92 8.48
C ILE A 497 15.14 -12.78 9.53
N CYS A 498 15.56 -12.19 10.64
CA CYS A 498 16.25 -12.96 11.69
C CYS A 498 15.30 -14.05 12.26
N LEU A 499 15.89 -15.20 12.61
CA LEU A 499 15.14 -16.38 13.05
C LEU A 499 14.25 -16.13 14.28
N PRO A 500 14.61 -15.29 15.28
CA PRO A 500 13.73 -14.96 16.39
C PRO A 500 12.39 -14.35 15.95
N VAL A 501 12.39 -13.51 14.91
CA VAL A 501 11.15 -12.91 14.37
C VAL A 501 10.33 -13.95 13.61
N ALA A 502 10.99 -14.77 12.79
CA ALA A 502 10.31 -15.85 12.08
C ALA A 502 9.67 -16.86 13.05
N ALA A 503 10.35 -17.18 14.15
CA ALA A 503 9.82 -18.01 15.23
C ALA A 503 8.62 -17.34 15.91
N TYR A 504 8.77 -16.07 16.30
CA TYR A 504 7.73 -15.28 16.95
C TYR A 504 6.39 -15.25 16.17
N LEU A 505 6.46 -15.06 14.86
CA LEU A 505 5.28 -15.07 13.99
C LEU A 505 4.64 -16.46 13.90
N VAL A 506 5.43 -17.49 13.63
CA VAL A 506 4.90 -18.85 13.42
C VAL A 506 4.41 -19.50 14.70
N GLU A 507 5.07 -19.28 15.83
CA GLU A 507 4.60 -19.70 17.16
C GLU A 507 3.24 -19.07 17.50
N SER A 508 2.94 -17.92 16.90
CA SER A 508 1.65 -17.23 17.01
C SER A 508 0.64 -17.65 15.94
N GLY A 509 0.93 -18.71 15.17
CA GLY A 509 0.05 -19.24 14.13
C GLY A 509 0.15 -18.54 12.76
N ILE A 510 1.12 -17.63 12.56
CA ILE A 510 1.31 -16.91 11.30
C ILE A 510 2.36 -17.63 10.45
N HIS A 511 1.95 -18.27 9.36
CA HIS A 511 2.85 -18.98 8.45
C HIS A 511 3.18 -18.20 7.17
N THR A 512 2.40 -17.17 6.86
CA THR A 512 2.62 -16.32 5.67
C THR A 512 2.48 -14.85 6.02
N VAL A 513 3.37 -14.00 5.49
CA VAL A 513 3.27 -12.54 5.55
C VAL A 513 3.11 -12.00 4.13
N CYS A 514 2.07 -11.19 3.91
CA CYS A 514 1.86 -10.45 2.67
C CYS A 514 2.09 -8.97 2.91
N ALA A 515 2.91 -8.41 2.02
CA ALA A 515 3.49 -7.08 2.11
C ALA A 515 3.30 -6.32 0.79
N GLY A 516 3.55 -5.03 0.84
CA GLY A 516 3.64 -4.09 -0.28
C GLY A 516 4.72 -3.05 0.00
N HIS A 517 4.47 -1.78 -0.34
CA HIS A 517 5.32 -0.60 -0.12
C HIS A 517 6.63 -0.54 -0.91
N GLN A 518 7.32 -1.66 -1.10
CA GLN A 518 8.55 -1.70 -1.88
C GLN A 518 8.35 -2.38 -3.23
N PRO A 519 8.42 -1.62 -4.33
CA PRO A 519 8.09 -2.18 -5.61
C PRO A 519 9.11 -3.21 -6.11
N VAL A 520 8.66 -4.42 -6.43
CA VAL A 520 9.47 -5.62 -6.72
C VAL A 520 9.32 -6.16 -8.15
N GLY A 521 9.59 -5.33 -9.15
CA GLY A 521 9.63 -5.77 -10.55
C GLY A 521 8.25 -6.18 -11.11
N ASP A 522 8.24 -7.11 -12.07
CA ASP A 522 7.05 -7.51 -12.85
C ASP A 522 6.30 -8.74 -12.30
N THR A 523 6.73 -9.28 -11.16
CA THR A 523 6.13 -10.41 -10.43
C THR A 523 6.33 -10.19 -8.93
N PRO A 524 5.54 -10.79 -8.03
CA PRO A 524 5.80 -10.69 -6.58
C PRO A 524 7.18 -11.22 -6.19
N ALA A 525 7.78 -10.63 -5.14
CA ALA A 525 8.94 -11.20 -4.49
C ALA A 525 8.52 -12.16 -3.39
N VAL A 526 9.04 -13.38 -3.47
CA VAL A 526 8.80 -14.41 -2.47
C VAL A 526 10.10 -14.63 -1.70
N VAL A 527 10.01 -14.67 -0.38
CA VAL A 527 11.13 -15.03 0.51
C VAL A 527 10.66 -16.20 1.37
N ARG A 528 11.27 -17.36 1.19
CA ARG A 528 11.04 -18.53 2.03
C ARG A 528 12.09 -18.58 3.14
N GLN A 529 11.64 -18.30 4.36
CA GLN A 529 12.48 -18.39 5.53
C GLN A 529 12.76 -19.86 5.89
N PRO A 530 13.98 -20.17 6.36
CA PRO A 530 14.18 -21.34 7.21
C PRO A 530 13.17 -21.32 8.37
N GLY A 531 12.67 -22.49 8.75
CA GLY A 531 11.59 -22.58 9.74
C GLY A 531 10.18 -22.37 9.17
N GLY A 532 10.01 -22.24 7.85
CA GLY A 532 8.72 -22.42 7.19
C GLY A 532 7.79 -21.21 7.14
N LEU A 533 8.28 -20.01 7.48
CA LEU A 533 7.58 -18.75 7.20
C LEU A 533 7.76 -18.39 5.71
N THR A 534 6.69 -18.01 5.03
CA THR A 534 6.74 -17.46 3.68
C THR A 534 6.40 -15.98 3.71
N ILE A 535 7.21 -15.14 3.06
CA ILE A 535 6.93 -13.71 2.90
C ILE A 535 6.71 -13.44 1.42
N VAL A 536 5.63 -12.73 1.08
CA VAL A 536 5.31 -12.31 -0.27
C VAL A 536 5.15 -10.80 -0.30
N ASP A 537 6.07 -10.13 -0.96
CA ASP A 537 5.94 -8.72 -1.33
C ASP A 537 5.26 -8.64 -2.70
N ALA A 538 4.06 -8.06 -2.74
CA ALA A 538 3.19 -8.07 -3.91
C ALA A 538 3.13 -6.71 -4.64
N ASP A 539 3.92 -5.74 -4.19
CA ASP A 539 3.98 -4.43 -4.85
C ASP A 539 4.67 -4.56 -6.22
N THR A 540 3.85 -4.79 -7.23
CA THR A 540 4.22 -4.74 -8.66
C THR A 540 3.66 -3.49 -9.33
N SER A 541 2.93 -2.70 -8.56
CA SER A 541 2.23 -1.52 -9.01
C SER A 541 3.20 -0.36 -9.20
N TYR A 542 2.64 0.71 -9.72
CA TYR A 542 3.33 1.83 -10.28
C TYR A 542 4.25 2.52 -9.27
N CYS A 543 5.54 2.69 -9.61
CA CYS A 543 6.39 3.66 -8.94
C CYS A 543 6.53 4.90 -9.85
N GLY A 544 5.95 6.03 -9.43
CA GLY A 544 6.06 7.36 -10.05
C GLY A 544 6.90 7.46 -11.34
N ARG A 545 6.28 7.38 -12.53
CA ARG A 545 6.95 7.63 -13.81
C ARG A 545 7.68 8.98 -13.73
N GLY A 546 8.96 8.98 -14.11
CA GLY A 546 9.76 10.20 -14.27
C GLY A 546 10.68 10.57 -13.11
N ASN A 547 10.96 9.64 -12.18
CA ASN A 547 12.09 9.80 -11.26
C ASN A 547 13.34 9.02 -11.75
N ASP A 548 14.51 9.36 -11.22
CA ASP A 548 15.81 8.75 -11.60
C ASP A 548 15.93 7.24 -11.25
N PHE A 549 14.87 6.62 -10.71
CA PHE A 549 14.75 5.19 -10.43
C PHE A 549 13.91 4.46 -11.50
N CYS A 550 13.27 5.18 -12.42
CA CYS A 550 12.63 4.64 -13.62
C CYS A 550 13.66 4.42 -14.73
N THR A 551 14.41 3.33 -14.65
CA THR A 551 15.29 2.88 -15.73
C THR A 551 14.51 2.06 -16.77
N ARG A 552 15.11 1.74 -17.93
CA ARG A 552 14.52 0.78 -18.91
C ARG A 552 14.24 -0.63 -18.32
N TYR A 553 14.81 -0.91 -17.15
CA TYR A 553 14.62 -2.17 -16.42
C TYR A 553 13.41 -2.11 -15.48
N ASN A 554 12.85 -0.91 -15.25
CA ASN A 554 11.68 -0.72 -14.41
C ASN A 554 10.41 -1.09 -15.20
N LYS A 555 9.97 -2.33 -15.01
CA LYS A 555 8.78 -2.92 -15.64
C LYS A 555 7.48 -2.70 -14.85
N ARG A 556 7.51 -1.90 -13.78
CA ARG A 556 6.42 -1.78 -12.80
C ARG A 556 5.25 -0.93 -13.31
N GLY A 557 4.06 -1.20 -12.79
CA GLY A 557 2.80 -0.56 -13.21
C GLY A 557 2.20 -1.10 -14.51
N ALA A 558 3.01 -1.67 -15.42
CA ALA A 558 2.51 -2.40 -16.59
C ALA A 558 2.11 -3.85 -16.26
N ALA A 559 2.84 -4.49 -15.33
CA ALA A 559 2.44 -5.77 -14.78
C ALA A 559 1.16 -5.63 -13.93
N VAL A 560 0.44 -6.73 -13.72
CA VAL A 560 -0.69 -6.81 -12.81
C VAL A 560 -0.65 -8.16 -12.10
N VAL A 561 -0.98 -8.16 -10.80
CA VAL A 561 -0.97 -9.36 -9.98
C VAL A 561 -2.19 -9.44 -9.08
N GLU A 562 -2.68 -10.65 -8.88
CA GLU A 562 -3.54 -11.01 -7.77
C GLU A 562 -2.90 -12.16 -7.00
N LEU A 563 -2.79 -12.03 -5.68
CA LEU A 563 -2.57 -13.18 -4.80
C LEU A 563 -3.92 -13.73 -4.36
N ILE A 564 -4.08 -15.05 -4.50
CA ILE A 564 -5.27 -15.78 -4.09
C ILE A 564 -4.89 -16.82 -3.06
N PHE A 565 -5.48 -16.72 -1.88
CA PHE A 565 -5.42 -17.77 -0.87
C PHE A 565 -6.70 -18.57 -0.92
N ASP A 566 -6.60 -19.88 -0.86
CA ASP A 566 -7.75 -20.76 -0.83
C ASP A 566 -7.63 -21.70 0.36
N SER A 567 -8.53 -21.57 1.33
CA SER A 567 -8.63 -22.52 2.43
C SER A 567 -9.23 -23.80 1.87
N GLY A 568 -8.50 -24.91 1.91
CA GLY A 568 -8.97 -26.22 1.47
C GLY A 568 -10.39 -26.59 1.91
N ALA A 569 -11.06 -27.49 1.19
CA ALA A 569 -12.36 -28.00 1.64
C ALA A 569 -12.17 -28.91 2.85
N ASP A 570 -12.83 -28.60 3.97
CA ASP A 570 -12.94 -29.53 5.09
C ASP A 570 -13.95 -30.63 4.69
N ASP A 571 -13.45 -31.83 4.36
CA ASP A 571 -14.30 -33.00 4.09
C ASP A 571 -14.98 -33.49 5.39
N GLU A 572 -16.02 -32.80 5.85
CA GLU A 572 -17.04 -33.38 6.74
C GLU A 572 -18.14 -34.00 5.90
N ASN A 573 -17.84 -35.13 5.25
CA ASN A 573 -18.86 -35.98 4.64
C ASN A 573 -18.52 -37.46 4.84
N ASN A 574 -18.22 -37.82 6.09
CA ASN A 574 -18.08 -39.22 6.51
C ASN A 574 -18.76 -39.45 7.86
N ASP A 575 -19.89 -38.77 8.09
CA ASP A 575 -20.85 -39.20 9.10
C ASP A 575 -21.85 -40.10 8.35
N ASN A 576 -21.62 -41.41 8.46
CA ASN A 576 -22.63 -42.39 8.11
C ASN A 576 -23.77 -42.20 9.12
N GLY A 577 -24.68 -41.29 8.80
CA GLY A 577 -25.99 -41.27 9.41
C GLY A 577 -26.70 -42.55 8.99
N ASP A 578 -26.94 -43.41 9.98
CA ASP A 578 -27.83 -44.56 9.88
C ASP A 578 -29.24 -44.06 9.53
N ASP A 579 -29.52 -43.87 8.25
CA ASP A 579 -30.88 -43.81 7.74
C ASP A 579 -31.31 -45.25 7.42
N GLU A 580 -32.21 -45.77 8.25
CA GLU A 580 -32.93 -47.02 8.03
C GLU A 580 -33.56 -47.04 6.63
N VAL A 581 -33.01 -47.87 5.74
CA VAL A 581 -33.69 -48.25 4.49
C VAL A 581 -34.57 -49.48 4.78
N PRO A 582 -35.89 -49.44 4.51
CA PRO A 582 -36.75 -50.59 4.71
C PRO A 582 -36.37 -51.75 3.79
N ALA A 583 -36.27 -52.93 4.39
CA ALA A 583 -35.99 -54.19 3.70
C ALA A 583 -37.13 -54.59 2.76
N TRP A 584 -36.96 -54.36 1.46
CA TRP A 584 -37.30 -55.31 0.38
C TRP A 584 -36.84 -54.76 -0.99
N THR A 585 -35.77 -55.32 -1.53
CA THR A 585 -35.62 -55.80 -2.92
C THR A 585 -34.17 -56.19 -3.13
N GLN A 586 -33.89 -57.47 -2.94
CA GLN A 586 -32.77 -58.14 -3.61
C GLN A 586 -33.22 -58.49 -5.02
N THR A 587 -32.49 -58.03 -6.03
CA THR A 587 -32.13 -58.87 -7.18
C THR A 587 -30.79 -58.41 -7.75
N ALA A 588 -29.97 -59.39 -8.05
CA ALA A 588 -28.59 -59.30 -8.50
C ALA A 588 -28.44 -58.53 -9.83
N GLU A 589 -27.31 -57.84 -9.99
CA GLU A 589 -26.27 -58.24 -10.95
C GLU A 589 -25.00 -57.40 -10.78
N ARG A 590 -23.89 -58.09 -10.97
CA ARG A 590 -22.52 -57.70 -10.68
C ARG A 590 -21.90 -57.15 -11.97
N VAL A 591 -21.44 -55.89 -11.95
CA VAL A 591 -20.44 -55.41 -12.92
C VAL A 591 -19.38 -54.62 -12.16
N GLU A 592 -18.24 -55.28 -11.95
CA GLU A 592 -16.97 -54.68 -11.56
C GLU A 592 -16.45 -53.85 -12.76
N HIS A 593 -16.26 -52.55 -12.57
CA HIS A 593 -15.17 -51.74 -13.11
C HIS A 593 -15.49 -50.26 -12.88
N HIS A 594 -14.80 -49.62 -11.93
CA HIS A 594 -14.18 -48.29 -12.03
C HIS A 594 -13.58 -47.97 -10.66
N LYS A 595 -12.25 -48.01 -10.57
CA LYS A 595 -11.50 -47.35 -9.49
C LYS A 595 -11.68 -45.85 -9.69
N GLN A 596 -12.79 -45.29 -9.20
CA GLN A 596 -12.87 -43.86 -8.95
C GLN A 596 -11.90 -43.54 -7.81
N ALA A 597 -10.86 -42.78 -8.15
CA ALA A 597 -9.98 -42.16 -7.18
C ALA A 597 -10.85 -41.36 -6.19
N ALA A 598 -10.62 -41.58 -4.90
CA ALA A 598 -11.19 -40.75 -3.85
C ALA A 598 -10.89 -39.27 -4.16
N PRO A 599 -11.85 -38.34 -3.98
CA PRO A 599 -11.55 -36.93 -4.14
C PRO A 599 -10.48 -36.56 -3.11
N ALA A 600 -9.33 -36.08 -3.58
CA ALA A 600 -8.30 -35.55 -2.71
C ALA A 600 -8.89 -34.36 -1.95
N SER A 601 -8.93 -34.43 -0.62
CA SER A 601 -9.23 -33.27 0.24
C SER A 601 -8.36 -32.11 -0.24
N ALA A 602 -8.96 -31.06 -0.81
CA ALA A 602 -8.19 -30.01 -1.45
C ALA A 602 -7.30 -29.32 -0.41
N ALA A 603 -5.98 -29.45 -0.51
CA ALA A 603 -5.06 -28.74 0.37
C ALA A 603 -5.18 -27.23 0.16
N SER A 604 -4.83 -26.43 1.18
CA SER A 604 -4.78 -24.97 1.04
C SER A 604 -3.78 -24.56 -0.03
N THR A 605 -4.10 -23.56 -0.85
CA THR A 605 -3.22 -23.05 -1.90
C THR A 605 -2.93 -21.56 -1.73
N LEU A 606 -1.77 -21.13 -2.25
CA LEU A 606 -1.43 -19.72 -2.40
C LEU A 606 -1.03 -19.49 -3.86
N ILE A 607 -1.97 -19.01 -4.66
CA ILE A 607 -1.78 -18.79 -6.08
C ILE A 607 -1.34 -17.35 -6.30
N ALA A 608 -0.17 -17.16 -6.89
CA ALA A 608 0.24 -15.89 -7.49
C ALA A 608 -0.04 -15.96 -8.99
N HIS A 609 -0.92 -15.09 -9.50
CA HIS A 609 -1.23 -15.06 -10.93
C HIS A 609 -1.44 -13.65 -11.47
N GLY A 610 -1.27 -13.49 -12.78
CA GLY A 610 -1.47 -12.23 -13.46
C GLY A 610 -0.69 -12.14 -14.76
N PHE A 611 -0.31 -10.93 -15.13
CA PHE A 611 0.44 -10.64 -16.35
C PHE A 611 1.72 -9.88 -16.02
N ARG A 612 2.83 -10.32 -16.62
CA ARG A 612 4.09 -9.57 -16.61
C ARG A 612 3.95 -8.28 -17.42
N ALA A 613 4.92 -7.40 -17.31
CA ALA A 613 4.91 -6.12 -18.02
C ALA A 613 4.93 -6.23 -19.55
N ASP A 614 5.40 -7.35 -20.10
CA ASP A 614 5.36 -7.66 -21.54
C ASP A 614 4.06 -8.35 -21.97
N GLY A 615 3.08 -8.47 -21.06
CA GLY A 615 1.81 -9.15 -21.30
C GLY A 615 1.86 -10.67 -21.17
N THR A 616 2.99 -11.26 -20.76
CA THR A 616 3.08 -12.72 -20.55
C THR A 616 2.29 -13.16 -19.32
N PRO A 617 1.34 -14.11 -19.43
CA PRO A 617 0.61 -14.60 -18.27
C PRO A 617 1.49 -15.52 -17.42
N TYR A 618 1.25 -15.50 -16.11
CA TYR A 618 1.83 -16.45 -15.15
C TYR A 618 0.80 -16.83 -14.09
N GLU A 619 0.88 -18.08 -13.63
CA GLU A 619 0.12 -18.64 -12.52
C GLU A 619 0.98 -19.70 -11.83
N PHE A 620 1.10 -19.60 -10.51
CA PHE A 620 1.92 -20.51 -9.74
C PHE A 620 1.40 -20.68 -8.31
N ASP A 621 1.33 -21.92 -7.83
CA ASP A 621 1.00 -22.23 -6.44
C ASP A 621 2.27 -22.26 -5.58
N LEU A 622 2.42 -21.23 -4.74
CA LEU A 622 3.51 -21.07 -3.79
C LEU A 622 3.49 -22.10 -2.65
N TYR A 623 2.47 -22.93 -2.48
CA TYR A 623 2.54 -24.05 -1.53
C TYR A 623 2.88 -25.38 -2.19
N ALA A 624 2.62 -25.53 -3.49
CA ALA A 624 2.93 -26.75 -4.24
C ALA A 624 4.44 -26.93 -4.48
N ASP A 625 5.20 -25.85 -4.64
CA ASP A 625 6.63 -25.92 -4.95
C ASP A 625 7.47 -24.95 -4.12
N LEU A 626 8.33 -25.53 -3.29
CA LEU A 626 9.13 -24.84 -2.29
C LEU A 626 10.44 -24.25 -2.82
N ARG A 627 10.73 -24.35 -4.13
CA ARG A 627 11.92 -23.74 -4.74
C ARG A 627 11.80 -22.23 -4.88
N VAL A 628 10.64 -21.73 -5.30
CA VAL A 628 10.40 -20.29 -5.47
C VAL A 628 10.62 -19.55 -4.15
N GLY A 629 11.33 -18.43 -4.20
CA GLY A 629 11.68 -17.61 -3.05
C GLY A 629 12.79 -18.15 -2.18
N ARG A 630 13.59 -19.12 -2.67
CA ARG A 630 14.81 -19.57 -2.00
C ARG A 630 16.03 -18.80 -2.52
N HIS A 631 16.95 -18.49 -1.62
CA HIS A 631 18.27 -17.97 -1.95
C HIS A 631 19.21 -19.10 -2.36
N VAL A 632 19.88 -18.94 -3.50
CA VAL A 632 20.79 -19.96 -4.07
C VAL A 632 22.26 -19.54 -4.02
N GLY A 633 22.60 -18.52 -3.22
CA GLY A 633 23.96 -17.97 -3.09
C GLY A 633 24.25 -16.80 -4.03
N ASP A 634 25.28 -16.02 -3.70
CA ASP A 634 25.76 -14.86 -4.49
C ASP A 634 24.65 -13.86 -4.90
N GLY A 635 23.68 -13.65 -3.99
CA GLY A 635 22.54 -12.74 -4.18
C GLY A 635 21.45 -13.23 -5.13
N TRP A 636 21.53 -14.47 -5.63
CA TRP A 636 20.52 -15.04 -6.52
C TRP A 636 19.33 -15.60 -5.75
N TRP A 637 18.13 -15.24 -6.22
CA TRP A 637 16.86 -15.74 -5.71
C TRP A 637 16.04 -16.42 -6.79
N VAL A 638 15.41 -17.53 -6.44
CA VAL A 638 14.46 -18.23 -7.33
C VAL A 638 13.15 -17.44 -7.38
N ARG A 639 12.70 -17.09 -8.58
CA ARG A 639 11.48 -16.34 -8.87
C ARG A 639 10.42 -17.22 -9.52
N LEU A 640 9.22 -16.66 -9.67
CA LEU A 640 8.07 -17.31 -10.31
C LEU A 640 8.40 -17.68 -11.77
N PRO A 641 8.11 -18.91 -12.22
CA PRO A 641 8.28 -19.32 -13.61
C PRO A 641 7.17 -18.74 -14.50
N PRO A 642 7.39 -18.59 -15.82
CA PRO A 642 6.33 -18.25 -16.78
C PRO A 642 5.36 -19.43 -16.96
N SER A 643 4.06 -19.14 -17.18
CA SER A 643 3.04 -20.20 -17.40
C SER A 643 3.01 -20.74 -18.82
N ALA A 644 3.51 -20.00 -19.81
CA ALA A 644 3.21 -20.29 -21.21
C ALA A 644 4.17 -21.35 -21.80
N ALA A 645 3.62 -22.50 -22.23
CA ALA A 645 4.36 -23.57 -22.90
C ALA A 645 5.07 -23.13 -24.20
N SER A 646 4.62 -22.03 -24.82
CA SER A 646 5.21 -21.42 -26.02
C SER A 646 6.44 -20.54 -25.74
N TRP A 647 6.79 -20.30 -24.47
CA TRP A 647 7.96 -19.51 -24.12
C TRP A 647 9.24 -20.35 -24.12
N PRO A 648 10.40 -19.78 -24.52
CA PRO A 648 11.68 -20.49 -24.58
C PRO A 648 12.12 -21.17 -23.28
N HIS A 649 11.57 -20.72 -22.14
CA HIS A 649 11.91 -21.16 -20.79
C HIS A 649 10.73 -21.81 -20.05
N ALA A 650 9.73 -22.32 -20.78
CA ALA A 650 8.62 -23.06 -20.18
C ALA A 650 9.15 -24.24 -19.33
N GLY A 651 8.67 -24.34 -18.08
CA GLY A 651 9.12 -25.36 -17.14
C GLY A 651 10.49 -25.10 -16.47
N GLN A 652 11.11 -23.94 -16.73
CA GLN A 652 12.30 -23.46 -16.00
C GLN A 652 11.92 -22.39 -14.97
N TYR A 653 12.74 -22.27 -13.92
CA TYR A 653 12.66 -21.20 -12.94
C TYR A 653 13.50 -20.03 -13.39
N GLU A 654 12.99 -18.83 -13.15
CA GLU A 654 13.78 -17.60 -13.27
C GLU A 654 14.62 -17.44 -12.01
N LEU A 655 15.93 -17.25 -12.16
CA LEU A 655 16.82 -16.78 -11.11
C LEU A 655 17.04 -15.29 -11.32
N ARG A 656 16.90 -14.49 -10.26
CA ARG A 656 17.09 -13.04 -10.33
C ARG A 656 18.05 -12.54 -9.24
N ARG A 657 18.85 -11.55 -9.61
CA ARG A 657 19.74 -10.81 -8.72
C ARG A 657 19.73 -9.32 -9.05
N THR A 658 19.88 -8.49 -8.03
CA THR A 658 20.18 -7.06 -8.17
C THR A 658 21.31 -6.67 -7.20
N ARG A 659 21.94 -5.52 -7.41
CA ARG A 659 22.98 -4.97 -6.51
C ARG A 659 22.74 -3.50 -6.18
N ASP A 660 21.68 -2.90 -6.71
CA ASP A 660 21.44 -1.46 -6.68
C ASP A 660 19.96 -1.06 -6.72
N CYS A 661 19.14 -1.75 -5.92
CA CYS A 661 17.72 -1.50 -5.72
C CYS A 661 16.91 -1.70 -7.01
N PHE A 662 17.20 -2.78 -7.75
CA PHE A 662 16.54 -3.09 -9.03
C PHE A 662 16.72 -2.01 -10.11
N ARG A 663 17.74 -1.14 -9.98
CA ARG A 663 18.14 -0.25 -11.08
C ARG A 663 18.78 -1.05 -12.22
N HIS A 664 19.55 -2.09 -11.85
CA HIS A 664 20.02 -3.15 -12.73
C HIS A 664 19.58 -4.52 -12.17
N GLU A 665 19.14 -5.38 -13.08
CA GLU A 665 18.74 -6.75 -12.79
C GLU A 665 19.55 -7.72 -13.66
N GLU A 666 19.99 -8.81 -13.05
CA GLU A 666 20.52 -9.96 -13.76
C GLU A 666 19.51 -11.10 -13.66
N THR A 667 19.25 -11.74 -14.81
CA THR A 667 18.31 -12.86 -14.91
C THR A 667 19.01 -14.06 -15.51
N ARG A 668 18.75 -15.25 -14.97
CA ARG A 668 19.16 -16.55 -15.53
C ARG A 668 18.00 -17.52 -15.45
N TRP A 669 18.05 -18.57 -16.25
CA TRP A 669 17.03 -19.61 -16.25
C TRP A 669 17.65 -20.93 -15.83
N ALA A 670 16.94 -21.68 -14.98
CA ALA A 670 17.42 -22.95 -14.44
C ALA A 670 16.28 -23.98 -14.38
N THR A 671 16.59 -25.22 -14.68
CA THR A 671 15.71 -26.37 -14.46
C THR A 671 15.55 -26.65 -12.96
N ALA A 672 14.52 -27.43 -12.58
CA ALA A 672 14.33 -27.86 -11.20
C ALA A 672 15.57 -28.55 -10.60
N ALA A 673 16.23 -29.40 -11.39
CA ALA A 673 17.42 -30.13 -10.96
C ALA A 673 18.62 -29.21 -10.72
N GLU A 674 18.81 -28.19 -11.57
CA GLU A 674 19.86 -27.18 -11.39
C GLU A 674 19.60 -26.32 -10.16
N VAL A 675 18.35 -25.88 -9.94
CA VAL A 675 17.97 -25.16 -8.72
C VAL A 675 18.26 -26.00 -7.48
N ASP A 676 17.89 -27.28 -7.48
CA ASP A 676 18.16 -28.18 -6.37
C ASP A 676 19.66 -28.38 -6.11
N ALA A 677 20.48 -28.41 -7.16
CA ALA A 677 21.93 -28.49 -7.03
C ALA A 677 22.52 -27.21 -6.42
N LEU A 678 22.07 -26.03 -6.89
CA LEU A 678 22.51 -24.74 -6.36
C LEU A 678 22.10 -24.58 -4.89
N LEU A 679 20.89 -25.02 -4.51
CA LEU A 679 20.43 -24.99 -3.13
C LEU A 679 21.30 -25.86 -2.21
N ARG A 680 21.69 -27.06 -2.66
CA ARG A 680 22.62 -27.92 -1.91
C ARG A 680 24.00 -27.27 -1.76
N GLN A 681 24.50 -26.63 -2.81
CA GLN A 681 25.78 -25.93 -2.79
C GLN A 681 25.75 -24.73 -1.83
N ALA A 682 24.70 -23.91 -1.87
CA ALA A 682 24.54 -22.76 -0.99
C ALA A 682 24.40 -23.16 0.49
N ALA A 683 23.75 -24.29 0.76
CA ALA A 683 23.69 -24.85 2.11
C ALA A 683 25.07 -25.34 2.58
N ALA A 684 25.83 -26.03 1.72
CA ALA A 684 27.16 -26.53 2.06
C ALA A 684 28.21 -25.42 2.24
N SER A 685 28.08 -24.31 1.52
CA SER A 685 29.00 -23.17 1.60
C SER A 685 28.69 -22.20 2.76
N GLY A 686 27.58 -22.41 3.47
CA GLY A 686 27.10 -21.47 4.50
C GLY A 686 26.54 -20.15 3.94
N GLN A 687 26.47 -19.98 2.61
CA GLN A 687 25.95 -18.77 1.97
C GLN A 687 24.43 -18.58 2.15
N ALA A 688 23.72 -19.63 2.58
CA ALA A 688 22.29 -19.60 2.90
C ALA A 688 22.01 -19.48 4.41
N MET A 689 23.01 -19.18 5.25
CA MET A 689 22.79 -19.00 6.69
C MET A 689 21.95 -17.75 6.98
N VAL A 690 21.07 -17.86 7.97
CA VAL A 690 20.21 -16.78 8.45
C VAL A 690 20.61 -16.43 9.87
N GLU A 691 20.64 -15.15 10.17
CA GLU A 691 21.04 -14.65 11.49
C GLU A 691 20.11 -15.13 12.61
N GLY A 692 20.72 -15.54 13.71
CA GLY A 692 20.06 -16.00 14.93
C GLY A 692 20.03 -17.52 15.08
N GLU A 693 19.60 -17.99 16.25
CA GLU A 693 19.34 -19.41 16.52
C GLU A 693 17.83 -19.63 16.61
N MET A 694 17.33 -20.68 15.96
CA MET A 694 15.98 -21.17 16.25
C MET A 694 16.06 -22.04 17.49
N ALA A 695 15.27 -21.72 18.52
CA ALA A 695 14.93 -22.71 19.53
C ALA A 695 14.34 -23.94 18.80
N PRO A 696 14.70 -25.17 19.19
CA PRO A 696 14.11 -26.37 18.60
C PRO A 696 12.59 -26.29 18.77
N ARG A 697 11.88 -26.08 17.66
CA ARG A 697 10.43 -25.87 17.67
C ARG A 697 9.66 -27.08 18.19
N TYR A 698 10.25 -28.25 18.01
CA TYR A 698 9.65 -29.54 18.24
C TYR A 698 10.80 -30.51 18.52
N THR A 699 10.66 -31.33 19.55
CA THR A 699 11.45 -32.54 19.73
C THR A 699 11.28 -33.46 18.50
N THR A 700 12.20 -34.41 18.30
CA THR A 700 12.08 -35.39 17.20
C THR A 700 10.75 -36.15 17.22
N ALA A 701 10.17 -36.33 18.42
CA ALA A 701 8.84 -36.91 18.62
C ALA A 701 7.72 -35.97 18.16
N GLU A 702 7.77 -34.69 18.55
CA GLU A 702 6.79 -33.69 18.12
C GLU A 702 6.89 -33.38 16.61
N LEU A 703 8.06 -33.52 15.97
CA LEU A 703 8.19 -33.41 14.50
C LEU A 703 7.52 -34.57 13.77
N ALA A 704 7.59 -35.78 14.33
CA ALA A 704 6.85 -36.92 13.81
C ALA A 704 5.34 -36.70 13.99
N GLU A 705 4.94 -36.12 15.13
CA GLU A 705 3.56 -35.82 15.46
C GLU A 705 2.98 -34.67 14.64
N VAL A 706 3.72 -33.58 14.39
CA VAL A 706 3.33 -32.42 13.56
C VAL A 706 3.28 -32.76 12.07
N ARG A 707 4.16 -33.63 11.57
CA ARG A 707 4.03 -34.19 10.21
C ARG A 707 2.79 -35.05 10.10
N VAL A 708 2.48 -35.83 11.15
CA VAL A 708 1.24 -36.60 11.24
C VAL A 708 0.03 -35.67 11.45
N HIS A 709 0.14 -34.55 12.16
CA HIS A 709 -0.95 -33.59 12.42
C HIS A 709 -1.24 -32.73 11.19
N ARG A 710 -0.23 -32.29 10.42
CA ARG A 710 -0.44 -31.73 9.07
C ARG A 710 -1.11 -32.71 8.10
N LEU A 711 -1.02 -34.02 8.38
CA LEU A 711 -1.71 -35.09 7.66
C LEU A 711 -3.00 -35.57 8.36
N LYS A 712 -3.29 -35.11 9.60
CA LYS A 712 -4.37 -35.65 10.47
C LYS A 712 -5.10 -34.61 11.33
N THR A 713 -4.99 -33.29 11.11
CA THR A 713 -5.88 -32.31 11.77
C THR A 713 -7.28 -32.38 11.16
N LYS A 714 -7.94 -33.51 11.39
CA LYS A 714 -9.36 -33.60 11.71
C LYS A 714 -9.43 -33.69 13.24
N VAL A 715 -10.00 -32.63 13.83
CA VAL A 715 -10.66 -32.57 15.14
C VAL A 715 -9.81 -32.84 16.38
N MET A 716 -9.64 -31.80 17.22
CA MET A 716 -10.02 -31.88 18.65
C MET A 716 -10.51 -30.51 19.13
N ARG A 717 -11.77 -30.47 19.59
CA ARG A 717 -12.34 -29.39 20.41
C ARG A 717 -11.84 -29.55 21.85
N ALA A 718 -11.46 -28.47 22.50
CA ALA A 718 -11.47 -28.38 23.95
C ALA A 718 -12.78 -27.73 24.42
N VAL A 719 -13.30 -28.28 25.53
CA VAL A 719 -14.62 -28.14 26.15
C VAL A 719 -14.98 -26.73 26.56
#